data_AF-A0AAV1EXJ2-F1
#
_entry.id   AF-A0AAV1EXJ2-F1
#
_cell.length_a   1.000
_cell.length_b   1.000
_cell.length_c   1.000
_cell.angle_alpha   90.00
_cell.angle_beta   90.00
_cell.angle_gamma   90.00
#
_symmetry.space_group_name_H-M   'P 1'
#
loop_
_entity.id
_entity.type
_entity.pdbx_description
1 polymer ?
#
loop_
_entity_poly.entity_id
_entity_poly.type
_entity_poly.pdbx_seq_one_letter_code
_entity_poly.pdbx_strand_id
1 'polypeptide(L)'
;MQIESLAMTRKELLQQCNSSLTGLRKREEAYSAMQGAMGTVTAQEVLLDREIEGYKKSISKERERNETLITQLNWTQTKVTTSEKQISQRQAQQEALHQHYTTCSRSLGDTEHTLAVLSEESSTYQAQVDDQRKQLEKERAVRLELEDKIKKHMMQELTHNKAAKESQRLTIKMTALKKEKISQLWQLERNIGAVELENNKVSQHLGSLAVIQKDFDDQISEKTKLLAANERKRSSFFTLIERQGTIKANYYKQIHQITARTGHGDLSPMEIKIRALMAETEEVAAKIQSVQQLLLTRMGTVVILNKEKEANSRDIAKLQIEFIDIQQKTIYLESQTEAERHDETELEKNTKLLRRDLLKLDTQLFENERLSKALKQENALTEKDFMRRLKEAEQESAEMQMKHERILKEKERLLSCLLEADQQIMLWERKIQLLKETRSVVDAEMYHGDIRTMKAEIRQKKLRINQLTKRQGQLVRESEALVERRAALMERCKAMSNSPKKTTRNSNPLVNQRLQRKIKDAHKREAKCEEMIRDLQESQVSLKDRLLQQEQRLIDLRSTNSMLDHEIVNLRDTKDSNLSHLVTLQSRSKRLQEVSKGSYRAMSTPESIESSLQKQMERLHTTNAILHRVCQEFPQHQEKLRKILSALASRLQALEQKTL
;
A
#
# COMPACT_ATOMS: atom_id res chain seq x y z
N MET A 1 100.80 56.88 -85.99
CA MET A 1 100.62 55.42 -85.96
C MET A 1 100.65 54.80 -84.57
N GLN A 2 101.76 54.77 -83.80
CA GLN A 2 101.78 54.05 -82.49
C GLN A 2 100.80 54.61 -81.43
N ILE A 3 100.58 55.93 -81.38
CA ILE A 3 99.60 56.54 -80.46
C ILE A 3 98.16 56.21 -80.89
N GLU A 4 97.89 56.12 -82.19
CA GLU A 4 96.56 55.78 -82.72
C GLU A 4 96.23 54.29 -82.50
N SER A 5 97.20 53.38 -82.64
CA SER A 5 96.99 51.96 -82.31
C SER A 5 96.77 51.76 -80.81
N LEU A 6 97.48 52.49 -79.93
CA LEU A 6 97.21 52.48 -78.49
C LEU A 6 95.86 53.10 -78.12
N ALA A 7 95.41 54.13 -78.84
CA ALA A 7 94.07 54.71 -78.66
C ALA A 7 92.96 53.73 -79.10
N MET A 8 93.17 53.00 -80.20
CA MET A 8 92.26 51.97 -80.68
C MET A 8 92.20 50.77 -79.74
N THR A 9 93.33 50.19 -79.31
CA THR A 9 93.32 49.07 -78.35
C THR A 9 92.76 49.46 -76.99
N ARG A 10 92.99 50.70 -76.52
CA ARG A 10 92.33 51.24 -75.32
C ARG A 10 90.81 51.35 -75.51
N LYS A 11 90.34 51.77 -76.69
CA LYS A 11 88.91 51.87 -77.01
C LYS A 11 88.26 50.49 -77.10
N GLU A 12 88.94 49.51 -77.70
CA GLU A 12 88.53 48.11 -77.76
C GLU A 12 88.48 47.47 -76.36
N LEU A 13 89.51 47.68 -75.52
CA LEU A 13 89.51 47.23 -74.11
C LEU A 13 88.39 47.88 -73.30
N LEU A 14 88.15 49.19 -73.45
CA LEU A 14 87.02 49.85 -72.80
C LEU A 14 85.67 49.29 -73.30
N GLN A 15 85.56 48.97 -74.58
CA GLN A 15 84.36 48.34 -75.15
C GLN A 15 84.17 46.91 -74.62
N GLN A 16 85.24 46.11 -74.48
CA GLN A 16 85.23 44.77 -73.88
C GLN A 16 84.92 44.80 -72.37
N CYS A 17 85.46 45.78 -71.63
CA CYS A 17 85.11 46.00 -70.22
C CYS A 17 83.65 46.43 -70.07
N ASN A 18 83.16 47.32 -70.93
CA ASN A 18 81.75 47.74 -70.92
C ASN A 18 80.79 46.60 -71.31
N SER A 19 81.15 45.75 -72.29
CA SER A 19 80.35 44.55 -72.61
C SER A 19 80.39 43.51 -71.49
N SER A 20 81.52 43.37 -70.80
CA SER A 20 81.67 42.49 -69.64
C SER A 20 80.87 42.98 -68.42
N LEU A 21 80.92 44.28 -68.10
CA LEU A 21 80.15 44.91 -67.04
C LEU A 21 78.64 44.89 -67.31
N THR A 22 78.21 45.17 -68.54
CA THR A 22 76.79 45.03 -68.91
C THR A 22 76.33 43.58 -68.92
N GLY A 23 77.19 42.63 -69.30
CA GLY A 23 76.94 41.19 -69.13
C GLY A 23 76.85 40.77 -67.66
N LEU A 24 77.67 41.34 -66.79
CA LEU A 24 77.65 41.05 -65.34
C LEU A 24 76.41 41.63 -64.67
N ARG A 25 76.04 42.89 -64.95
CA ARG A 25 74.77 43.49 -64.49
C ARG A 25 73.55 42.68 -64.94
N LYS A 26 73.49 42.24 -66.19
CA LYS A 26 72.39 41.36 -66.66
C LYS A 26 72.33 40.02 -65.91
N ARG A 27 73.47 39.47 -65.47
CA ARG A 27 73.49 38.27 -64.61
C ARG A 27 73.06 38.57 -63.18
N GLU A 28 73.45 39.72 -62.62
CA GLU A 28 73.00 40.17 -61.30
C GLU A 28 71.50 40.46 -61.28
N GLU A 29 70.97 41.12 -62.31
CA GLU A 29 69.53 41.35 -62.53
C GLU A 29 68.77 40.02 -62.65
N ALA A 30 69.27 39.07 -63.46
CA ALA A 30 68.67 37.75 -63.60
C ALA A 30 68.75 36.93 -62.29
N TYR A 31 69.85 37.02 -61.55
CA TYR A 31 70.03 36.34 -60.26
C TYR A 31 69.13 36.94 -59.18
N SER A 32 68.99 38.28 -59.14
CA SER A 32 68.08 38.98 -58.24
C SER A 32 66.62 38.65 -58.57
N ALA A 33 66.24 38.59 -59.85
CA ALA A 33 64.93 38.13 -60.29
C ALA A 33 64.67 36.66 -59.90
N MET A 34 65.68 35.79 -60.02
CA MET A 34 65.61 34.39 -59.62
C MET A 34 65.50 34.23 -58.09
N GLN A 35 66.25 35.01 -57.30
CA GLN A 35 66.10 35.05 -55.83
C GLN A 35 64.73 35.59 -55.42
N GLY A 36 64.22 36.61 -56.10
CA GLY A 36 62.86 37.13 -55.88
C GLY A 36 61.80 36.06 -56.17
N ALA A 37 61.93 35.34 -57.29
CA ALA A 37 61.06 34.23 -57.65
C ALA A 37 61.12 33.10 -56.60
N MET A 38 62.32 32.68 -56.18
CA MET A 38 62.52 31.71 -55.09
C MET A 38 61.89 32.18 -53.77
N GLY A 39 61.99 33.47 -53.44
CA GLY A 39 61.32 34.08 -52.29
C GLY A 39 59.78 33.99 -52.40
N THR A 40 59.22 34.20 -53.58
CA THR A 40 57.76 34.04 -53.79
C THR A 40 57.31 32.57 -53.74
N VAL A 41 58.10 31.62 -54.27
CA VAL A 41 57.79 30.19 -54.22
C VAL A 41 57.86 29.68 -52.77
N THR A 42 58.93 29.97 -52.04
CA THR A 42 59.04 29.59 -50.62
C THR A 42 57.95 30.23 -49.74
N ALA A 43 57.53 31.46 -50.04
CA ALA A 43 56.38 32.07 -49.38
C ALA A 43 55.06 31.33 -49.71
N GLN A 44 54.87 30.87 -50.95
CA GLN A 44 53.71 30.06 -51.35
C GLN A 44 53.73 28.67 -50.68
N GLU A 45 54.87 28.01 -50.59
CA GLU A 45 55.04 26.74 -49.86
C GLU A 45 54.63 26.89 -48.39
N VAL A 46 55.09 27.94 -47.71
CA VAL A 46 54.72 28.23 -46.30
C VAL A 46 53.21 28.54 -46.14
N LEU A 47 52.56 29.12 -47.15
CA LEU A 47 51.10 29.30 -47.14
C LEU A 47 50.37 27.97 -47.31
N LEU A 48 50.80 27.12 -48.26
CA LEU A 48 50.24 25.79 -48.48
C LEU A 48 50.43 24.89 -47.26
N ASP A 49 51.58 24.91 -46.60
CA ASP A 49 51.81 24.17 -45.34
C ASP A 49 50.87 24.62 -44.22
N ARG A 50 50.60 25.92 -44.10
CA ARG A 50 49.63 26.46 -43.13
C ARG A 50 48.20 26.04 -43.46
N GLU A 51 47.82 26.01 -44.73
CA GLU A 51 46.53 25.49 -45.18
C GLU A 51 46.40 23.99 -44.91
N ILE A 52 47.40 23.18 -45.26
CA ILE A 52 47.47 21.74 -44.97
C ILE A 52 47.33 21.48 -43.47
N GLU A 53 48.01 22.26 -42.63
CA GLU A 53 47.92 22.14 -41.17
C GLU A 53 46.55 22.58 -40.63
N GLY A 54 45.92 23.59 -41.25
CA GLY A 54 44.53 23.98 -41.00
C GLY A 54 43.53 22.88 -41.36
N TYR A 55 43.73 22.21 -42.50
CA TYR A 55 42.92 21.06 -42.92
C TYR A 55 43.13 19.86 -42.00
N LYS A 56 44.37 19.51 -41.62
CA LYS A 56 44.65 18.44 -40.64
C LYS A 56 43.91 18.68 -39.31
N LYS A 57 43.97 19.90 -38.77
CA LYS A 57 43.25 20.28 -37.53
C LYS A 57 41.73 20.27 -37.67
N SER A 58 41.21 20.49 -38.88
CA SER A 58 39.79 20.36 -39.17
C SER A 58 39.38 18.89 -39.24
N ILE A 59 40.18 18.06 -39.93
CA ILE A 59 40.01 16.61 -40.02
C ILE A 59 40.10 15.94 -38.65
N SER A 60 41.00 16.35 -37.75
CA SER A 60 41.07 15.78 -36.40
C SER A 60 39.83 16.10 -35.58
N LYS A 61 39.32 17.34 -35.63
CA LYS A 61 38.06 17.73 -34.98
C LYS A 61 36.86 16.97 -35.55
N GLU A 62 36.80 16.73 -36.85
CA GLU A 62 35.75 15.90 -37.44
C GLU A 62 35.86 14.42 -37.06
N ARG A 63 37.08 13.90 -36.84
CA ARG A 63 37.28 12.55 -36.30
C ARG A 63 36.80 12.43 -34.85
N GLU A 64 37.16 13.37 -33.99
CA GLU A 64 36.67 13.44 -32.60
C GLU A 64 35.14 13.55 -32.54
N ARG A 65 34.54 14.35 -33.44
CA ARG A 65 33.07 14.43 -33.61
C ARG A 65 32.48 13.10 -34.07
N ASN A 66 33.11 12.41 -35.02
CA ASN A 66 32.64 11.12 -35.49
C ASN A 66 32.74 10.03 -34.38
N GLU A 67 33.86 9.97 -33.65
CA GLU A 67 34.03 9.04 -32.52
C GLU A 67 33.00 9.29 -31.40
N THR A 68 32.74 10.55 -31.05
CA THR A 68 31.69 10.89 -30.08
C THR A 68 30.29 10.54 -30.59
N LEU A 69 30.00 10.74 -31.88
CA LEU A 69 28.74 10.28 -32.49
C LEU A 69 28.62 8.74 -32.53
N ILE A 70 29.70 8.01 -32.82
CA ILE A 70 29.71 6.54 -32.82
C ILE A 70 29.46 5.98 -31.40
N THR A 71 30.06 6.58 -30.37
CA THR A 71 29.79 6.15 -28.98
C THR A 71 28.34 6.43 -28.56
N GLN A 72 27.77 7.57 -28.96
CA GLN A 72 26.34 7.87 -28.76
C GLN A 72 25.43 6.92 -29.54
N LEU A 73 25.78 6.57 -30.78
CA LEU A 73 25.06 5.58 -31.60
C LEU A 73 25.08 4.21 -30.92
N ASN A 74 26.23 3.72 -30.50
CA ASN A 74 26.35 2.42 -29.81
C ASN A 74 25.57 2.40 -28.48
N TRP A 75 25.55 3.50 -27.74
CA TRP A 75 24.77 3.64 -26.51
C TRP A 75 23.25 3.69 -26.76
N THR A 76 22.81 4.35 -27.85
CA THR A 76 21.39 4.32 -28.24
C THR A 76 20.97 2.94 -28.77
N GLN A 77 21.81 2.29 -29.58
CA GLN A 77 21.59 0.91 -30.06
C GLN A 77 21.46 -0.10 -28.91
N THR A 78 22.33 -0.01 -27.90
CA THR A 78 22.25 -0.88 -26.70
C THR A 78 21.02 -0.57 -25.83
N LYS A 79 20.56 0.68 -25.79
CA LYS A 79 19.28 1.06 -25.16
C LYS A 79 18.06 0.56 -25.91
N VAL A 80 18.05 0.63 -27.25
CA VAL A 80 16.97 0.08 -28.08
C VAL A 80 16.87 -1.43 -27.86
N THR A 81 17.96 -2.17 -28.03
CA THR A 81 17.97 -3.63 -27.88
C THR A 81 17.67 -4.12 -26.45
N THR A 82 17.97 -3.34 -25.41
CA THR A 82 17.54 -3.67 -24.04
C THR A 82 16.05 -3.34 -23.81
N SER A 83 15.53 -2.27 -24.41
CA SER A 83 14.11 -1.92 -24.37
C SER A 83 13.26 -2.95 -25.13
N GLU A 84 13.69 -3.39 -26.31
CA GLU A 84 13.05 -4.46 -27.10
C GLU A 84 12.96 -5.77 -26.32
N LYS A 85 14.03 -6.17 -25.61
CA LYS A 85 14.03 -7.35 -24.72
C LYS A 85 13.06 -7.21 -23.54
N GLN A 86 12.93 -6.00 -22.98
CA GLN A 86 11.94 -5.74 -21.93
C GLN A 86 10.51 -5.78 -22.48
N ILE A 87 10.27 -5.25 -23.68
CA ILE A 87 8.97 -5.29 -24.36
C ILE A 87 8.56 -6.75 -24.64
N SER A 88 9.44 -7.57 -25.21
CA SER A 88 9.13 -8.98 -25.49
C SER A 88 8.93 -9.80 -24.21
N GLN A 89 9.69 -9.53 -23.14
CA GLN A 89 9.44 -10.13 -21.82
C GLN A 89 8.07 -9.74 -21.26
N ARG A 90 7.63 -8.48 -21.42
CA ARG A 90 6.31 -8.02 -20.99
C ARG A 90 5.18 -8.60 -21.82
N GLN A 91 5.37 -8.75 -23.13
CA GLN A 91 4.42 -9.41 -24.03
C GLN A 91 4.23 -10.89 -23.63
N ALA A 92 5.31 -11.64 -23.42
CA ALA A 92 5.22 -13.03 -22.95
C ALA A 92 4.53 -13.16 -21.58
N GLN A 93 4.76 -12.22 -20.65
CA GLN A 93 4.05 -12.16 -19.37
C GLN A 93 2.54 -11.86 -19.54
N GLN A 94 2.18 -10.97 -20.47
CA GLN A 94 0.79 -10.64 -20.78
C GLN A 94 0.06 -11.82 -21.44
N GLU A 95 0.71 -12.53 -22.36
CA GLU A 95 0.19 -13.73 -23.01
C GLU A 95 -0.04 -14.86 -21.99
N ALA A 96 0.93 -15.13 -21.11
CA ALA A 96 0.78 -16.11 -20.04
C ALA A 96 -0.38 -15.74 -19.09
N LEU A 97 -0.49 -14.47 -18.69
CA LEU A 97 -1.60 -14.01 -17.84
C LEU A 97 -2.96 -14.13 -18.54
N HIS A 98 -3.02 -13.90 -19.85
CA HIS A 98 -4.23 -14.08 -20.66
C HIS A 98 -4.60 -15.57 -20.81
N GLN A 99 -3.62 -16.47 -20.96
CA GLN A 99 -3.84 -17.92 -20.95
C GLN A 99 -4.36 -18.41 -19.59
N HIS A 100 -3.84 -17.88 -18.48
CA HIS A 100 -4.38 -18.15 -17.15
C HIS A 100 -5.82 -17.62 -17.00
N TYR A 101 -6.09 -16.37 -17.37
CA TYR A 101 -7.42 -15.77 -17.30
C TYR A 101 -8.46 -16.56 -18.12
N THR A 102 -8.14 -16.92 -19.37
CA THR A 102 -9.05 -17.71 -20.22
C THR A 102 -9.27 -19.13 -19.68
N THR A 103 -8.27 -19.72 -19.01
CA THR A 103 -8.41 -21.02 -18.36
C THR A 103 -9.29 -20.94 -17.12
N CYS A 104 -9.08 -19.95 -16.25
CA CYS A 104 -9.94 -19.70 -15.08
C CYS A 104 -11.40 -19.39 -15.50
N SER A 105 -11.59 -18.65 -16.60
CA SER A 105 -12.92 -18.33 -17.13
C SER A 105 -13.65 -19.57 -17.66
N ARG A 106 -12.94 -20.50 -18.33
CA ARG A 106 -13.51 -21.79 -18.73
C ARG A 106 -13.89 -22.64 -17.52
N SER A 107 -12.97 -22.82 -16.56
CA SER A 107 -13.28 -23.60 -15.35
C SER A 107 -14.41 -23.00 -14.52
N LEU A 108 -14.56 -21.67 -14.50
CA LEU A 108 -15.71 -21.02 -13.87
C LEU A 108 -17.01 -21.41 -14.57
N GLY A 109 -17.08 -21.28 -15.90
CA GLY A 109 -18.26 -21.70 -16.69
C GLY A 109 -18.60 -23.19 -16.51
N ASP A 110 -17.59 -24.06 -16.44
CA ASP A 110 -17.79 -25.49 -16.15
C ASP A 110 -18.36 -25.71 -14.73
N THR A 111 -17.90 -24.96 -13.72
CA THR A 111 -18.45 -25.00 -12.36
C THR A 111 -19.86 -24.40 -12.26
N GLU A 112 -20.17 -23.35 -13.01
CA GLU A 112 -21.51 -22.76 -13.08
C GLU A 112 -22.49 -23.71 -13.76
N HIS A 113 -22.09 -24.37 -14.85
CA HIS A 113 -22.92 -25.36 -15.53
C HIS A 113 -23.20 -26.59 -14.67
N THR A 114 -22.17 -27.15 -14.02
CA THR A 114 -22.34 -28.29 -13.11
C THR A 114 -23.19 -27.93 -11.90
N LEU A 115 -23.06 -26.72 -11.34
CA LEU A 115 -23.94 -26.22 -10.27
C LEU A 115 -25.39 -26.11 -10.76
N ALA A 116 -25.63 -25.59 -11.96
CA ALA A 116 -26.97 -25.51 -12.54
C ALA A 116 -27.62 -26.90 -12.67
N VAL A 117 -26.90 -27.88 -13.25
CA VAL A 117 -27.38 -29.27 -13.37
C VAL A 117 -27.68 -29.88 -11.99
N LEU A 118 -26.77 -29.76 -11.02
CA LEU A 118 -26.98 -30.27 -9.66
C LEU A 118 -28.16 -29.59 -8.94
N SER A 119 -28.44 -28.31 -9.24
CA SER A 119 -29.60 -27.60 -8.69
C SER A 119 -30.91 -28.10 -9.28
N GLU A 120 -30.93 -28.42 -10.59
CA GLU A 120 -32.08 -29.02 -11.26
C GLU A 120 -32.33 -30.44 -10.72
N GLU A 121 -31.30 -31.29 -10.66
CA GLU A 121 -31.36 -32.61 -10.05
C GLU A 121 -31.89 -32.55 -8.62
N SER A 122 -31.34 -31.66 -7.77
CA SER A 122 -31.80 -31.45 -6.39
C SER A 122 -33.29 -31.08 -6.33
N SER A 123 -33.77 -30.22 -7.24
CA SER A 123 -35.19 -29.87 -7.33
C SER A 123 -36.07 -31.08 -7.72
N THR A 124 -35.58 -31.95 -8.62
CA THR A 124 -36.32 -33.17 -9.00
C THR A 124 -36.36 -34.20 -7.86
N TYR A 125 -35.26 -34.40 -7.13
CA TYR A 125 -35.24 -35.28 -5.95
C TYR A 125 -36.15 -34.74 -4.84
N GLN A 126 -36.17 -33.43 -4.61
CA GLN A 126 -37.08 -32.81 -3.65
C GLN A 126 -38.55 -33.04 -4.05
N ALA A 127 -38.89 -32.88 -5.33
CA ALA A 127 -40.22 -33.17 -5.84
C ALA A 127 -40.61 -34.66 -5.69
N GLN A 128 -39.68 -35.60 -5.92
CA GLN A 128 -39.90 -37.03 -5.68
C GLN A 128 -40.14 -37.35 -4.20
N VAL A 129 -39.35 -36.76 -3.29
CA VAL A 129 -39.53 -36.92 -1.84
C VAL A 129 -40.90 -36.38 -1.39
N ASP A 130 -41.34 -35.24 -1.93
CA ASP A 130 -42.63 -34.67 -1.57
C ASP A 130 -43.82 -35.41 -2.20
N ASP A 131 -43.65 -36.10 -3.33
CA ASP A 131 -44.66 -37.04 -3.82
C ASP A 131 -44.72 -38.32 -2.99
N GLN A 132 -43.57 -38.92 -2.65
CA GLN A 132 -43.51 -40.09 -1.74
C GLN A 132 -44.13 -39.78 -0.37
N ARG A 133 -43.92 -38.58 0.18
CA ARG A 133 -44.61 -38.11 1.41
C ARG A 133 -46.12 -38.10 1.24
N LYS A 134 -46.65 -37.56 0.14
CA LYS A 134 -48.10 -37.56 -0.17
C LYS A 134 -48.65 -38.97 -0.37
N GLN A 135 -47.88 -39.88 -0.97
CA GLN A 135 -48.26 -41.29 -1.10
C GLN A 135 -48.35 -41.96 0.29
N LEU A 136 -47.34 -41.77 1.15
CA LEU A 136 -47.35 -42.23 2.54
C LEU A 136 -48.52 -41.67 3.36
N GLU A 137 -48.91 -40.42 3.16
CA GLU A 137 -50.07 -39.82 3.82
C GLU A 137 -51.39 -40.45 3.36
N LYS A 138 -51.55 -40.71 2.05
CA LYS A 138 -52.70 -41.44 1.51
C LYS A 138 -52.77 -42.87 2.05
N GLU A 139 -51.66 -43.59 2.09
CA GLU A 139 -51.59 -44.94 2.66
C GLU A 139 -51.93 -44.94 4.16
N ARG A 140 -51.44 -43.95 4.92
CA ARG A 140 -51.80 -43.78 6.34
C ARG A 140 -53.29 -43.52 6.52
N ALA A 141 -53.91 -42.71 5.66
CA ALA A 141 -55.35 -42.47 5.70
C ALA A 141 -56.15 -43.75 5.41
N VAL A 142 -55.79 -44.50 4.37
CA VAL A 142 -56.41 -45.81 4.05
C VAL A 142 -56.19 -46.81 5.18
N ARG A 143 -55.01 -46.85 5.81
CA ARG A 143 -54.73 -47.71 6.97
C ARG A 143 -55.63 -47.35 8.15
N LEU A 144 -55.81 -46.06 8.46
CA LEU A 144 -56.72 -45.59 9.51
C LEU A 144 -58.18 -45.96 9.21
N GLU A 145 -58.64 -45.82 7.97
CA GLU A 145 -59.97 -46.29 7.57
C GLU A 145 -60.14 -47.81 7.74
N LEU A 146 -59.11 -48.59 7.41
CA LEU A 146 -59.12 -50.04 7.59
C LEU A 146 -59.09 -50.43 9.08
N GLU A 147 -58.27 -49.75 9.90
CA GLU A 147 -58.27 -49.90 11.36
C GLU A 147 -59.66 -49.60 11.95
N ASP A 148 -60.35 -48.57 11.47
CA ASP A 148 -61.69 -48.23 11.93
C ASP A 148 -62.77 -49.19 11.40
N LYS A 149 -62.63 -49.72 10.17
CA LYS A 149 -63.48 -50.80 9.65
C LYS A 149 -63.29 -52.09 10.46
N ILE A 150 -62.05 -52.46 10.79
CA ILE A 150 -61.72 -53.61 11.65
C ILE A 150 -62.27 -53.38 13.06
N LYS A 151 -62.08 -52.20 13.68
CA LYS A 151 -62.69 -51.88 14.98
C LYS A 151 -64.21 -51.98 14.95
N LYS A 152 -64.88 -51.49 13.90
CA LYS A 152 -66.33 -51.59 13.75
C LYS A 152 -66.79 -53.05 13.60
N HIS A 153 -66.12 -53.85 12.77
CA HIS A 153 -66.43 -55.27 12.58
C HIS A 153 -66.15 -56.07 13.86
N MET A 154 -65.02 -55.83 14.52
CA MET A 154 -64.75 -56.36 15.86
C MET A 154 -65.88 -55.95 16.79
N MET A 155 -66.21 -54.66 16.93
CA MET A 155 -67.31 -54.20 17.80
C MET A 155 -68.65 -54.88 17.47
N GLN A 156 -68.96 -55.15 16.20
CA GLN A 156 -70.16 -55.86 15.79
C GLN A 156 -70.15 -57.33 16.25
N GLU A 157 -69.10 -58.10 15.96
CA GLU A 157 -68.98 -59.47 16.49
C GLU A 157 -68.89 -59.52 18.02
N LEU A 158 -68.24 -58.50 18.60
CA LEU A 158 -68.14 -58.29 20.04
C LEU A 158 -69.51 -58.01 20.67
N THR A 159 -70.46 -57.34 19.98
CA THR A 159 -71.85 -57.23 20.50
C THR A 159 -72.60 -58.55 20.52
N HIS A 160 -72.18 -59.54 19.71
CA HIS A 160 -72.83 -60.85 19.60
C HIS A 160 -72.25 -61.93 20.53
N ASN A 161 -71.13 -61.68 21.23
CA ASN A 161 -70.45 -62.74 21.99
C ASN A 161 -70.05 -62.30 23.42
N LYS A 162 -70.32 -63.11 24.46
CA LYS A 162 -70.02 -62.75 25.86
C LYS A 162 -68.52 -62.52 26.14
N ALA A 163 -67.63 -63.23 25.43
CA ALA A 163 -66.18 -63.06 25.54
C ALA A 163 -65.71 -61.62 25.25
N ALA A 164 -66.52 -60.88 24.50
CA ALA A 164 -66.24 -59.53 24.06
C ALA A 164 -66.36 -58.45 25.12
N LYS A 165 -67.40 -58.53 25.95
CA LYS A 165 -67.58 -57.60 27.08
C LYS A 165 -66.45 -57.80 28.09
N GLU A 166 -65.94 -59.02 28.20
CA GLU A 166 -64.73 -59.33 28.96
C GLU A 166 -63.46 -58.78 28.30
N SER A 167 -63.28 -58.92 26.99
CA SER A 167 -62.18 -58.28 26.25
C SER A 167 -62.20 -56.75 26.42
N GLN A 168 -63.35 -56.09 26.22
CA GLN A 168 -63.50 -54.65 26.42
C GLN A 168 -63.26 -54.24 27.87
N ARG A 169 -63.73 -55.02 28.85
CA ARG A 169 -63.44 -54.81 30.29
C ARG A 169 -61.94 -54.95 30.58
N LEU A 170 -61.26 -55.90 29.95
CA LEU A 170 -59.80 -56.07 30.03
C LEU A 170 -59.06 -54.91 29.37
N THR A 171 -59.48 -54.41 28.20
CA THR A 171 -58.88 -53.22 27.56
C THR A 171 -59.08 -51.96 28.41
N ILE A 172 -60.25 -51.77 29.01
CA ILE A 172 -60.51 -50.65 29.93
C ILE A 172 -59.61 -50.77 31.18
N LYS A 173 -59.50 -51.96 31.79
CA LYS A 173 -58.55 -52.21 32.89
C LYS A 173 -57.09 -51.97 32.48
N MET A 174 -56.68 -52.41 31.30
CA MET A 174 -55.33 -52.24 30.77
C MET A 174 -54.99 -50.77 30.51
N THR A 175 -55.94 -49.98 29.99
CA THR A 175 -55.75 -48.53 29.78
C THR A 175 -55.80 -47.75 31.09
N ALA A 176 -56.58 -48.18 32.09
CA ALA A 176 -56.55 -47.63 33.44
C ALA A 176 -55.20 -47.89 34.12
N LEU A 177 -54.73 -49.15 34.12
CA LEU A 177 -53.41 -49.53 34.63
C LEU A 177 -52.27 -48.78 33.92
N LYS A 178 -52.37 -48.57 32.59
CA LYS A 178 -51.39 -47.77 31.85
C LYS A 178 -51.36 -46.31 32.34
N LYS A 179 -52.52 -45.68 32.57
CA LYS A 179 -52.61 -44.32 33.12
C LYS A 179 -52.06 -44.25 34.55
N GLU A 180 -52.36 -45.25 35.38
CA GLU A 180 -51.84 -45.34 36.75
C GLU A 180 -50.31 -45.49 36.75
N LYS A 181 -49.75 -46.36 35.89
CA LYS A 181 -48.30 -46.52 35.74
C LYS A 181 -47.60 -45.26 35.22
N ILE A 182 -48.23 -44.54 34.30
CA ILE A 182 -47.74 -43.21 33.88
C ILE A 182 -47.74 -42.24 35.08
N SER A 183 -48.81 -42.20 35.88
CA SER A 183 -48.86 -41.36 37.08
C SER A 183 -47.80 -41.75 38.14
N GLN A 184 -47.48 -43.04 38.26
CA GLN A 184 -46.40 -43.53 39.13
C GLN A 184 -45.03 -43.13 38.60
N LEU A 185 -44.79 -43.14 37.28
CA LEU A 185 -43.57 -42.62 36.67
C LEU A 185 -43.40 -41.11 36.94
N TRP A 186 -44.44 -40.29 36.75
CA TRP A 186 -44.38 -38.86 37.09
C TRP A 186 -44.11 -38.59 38.59
N GLN A 187 -44.59 -39.46 39.48
CA GLN A 187 -44.24 -39.38 40.91
C GLN A 187 -42.79 -39.78 41.16
N LEU A 188 -42.27 -40.81 40.49
CA LEU A 188 -40.87 -41.23 40.59
C LEU A 188 -39.92 -40.16 40.04
N GLU A 189 -40.21 -39.56 38.88
CA GLU A 189 -39.44 -38.44 38.32
C GLU A 189 -39.39 -37.23 39.28
N ARG A 190 -40.53 -36.89 39.90
CA ARG A 190 -40.57 -35.86 40.95
C ARG A 190 -39.71 -36.23 42.17
N ASN A 191 -39.77 -37.49 42.60
CA ASN A 191 -38.98 -37.96 43.73
C ASN A 191 -37.48 -38.00 43.41
N ILE A 192 -37.09 -38.35 42.18
CA ILE A 192 -35.70 -38.28 41.69
C ILE A 192 -35.22 -36.83 41.74
N GLY A 193 -35.97 -35.87 41.19
CA GLY A 193 -35.61 -34.44 41.26
C GLY A 193 -35.54 -33.90 42.70
N ALA A 194 -36.35 -34.43 43.62
CA ALA A 194 -36.26 -34.10 45.05
C ALA A 194 -34.98 -34.67 45.69
N VAL A 195 -34.62 -35.92 45.38
CA VAL A 195 -33.37 -36.57 45.84
C VAL A 195 -32.13 -35.90 45.24
N GLU A 196 -32.16 -35.47 43.98
CA GLU A 196 -31.09 -34.68 43.35
C GLU A 196 -30.90 -33.34 44.07
N LEU A 197 -31.99 -32.66 44.43
CA LEU A 197 -31.92 -31.42 45.21
C LEU A 197 -31.36 -31.64 46.62
N GLU A 198 -31.74 -32.73 47.30
CA GLU A 198 -31.14 -33.13 48.59
C GLU A 198 -29.66 -33.47 48.44
N ASN A 199 -29.27 -34.23 47.41
CA ASN A 199 -27.88 -34.58 47.13
C ASN A 199 -27.02 -33.33 46.86
N ASN A 200 -27.55 -32.34 46.14
CA ASN A 200 -26.89 -31.06 45.92
C ASN A 200 -26.69 -30.28 47.24
N LYS A 201 -27.68 -30.26 48.14
CA LYS A 201 -27.51 -29.66 49.49
C LYS A 201 -26.46 -30.41 50.32
N VAL A 202 -26.47 -31.74 50.29
CA VAL A 202 -25.49 -32.58 51.01
C VAL A 202 -24.08 -32.36 50.43
N SER A 203 -23.94 -32.29 49.11
CA SER A 203 -22.66 -31.97 48.45
C SER A 203 -22.16 -30.58 48.83
N GLN A 204 -23.03 -29.58 48.93
CA GLN A 204 -22.67 -28.24 49.40
C GLN A 204 -22.22 -28.26 50.88
N HIS A 205 -22.89 -29.07 51.72
CA HIS A 205 -22.51 -29.23 53.13
C HIS A 205 -21.20 -30.02 53.31
N LEU A 206 -20.94 -31.04 52.48
CA LEU A 206 -19.66 -31.74 52.44
C LEU A 206 -18.54 -30.80 52.00
N GLY A 207 -18.80 -29.91 51.02
CA GLY A 207 -17.87 -28.85 50.62
C GLY A 207 -17.53 -27.89 51.76
N SER A 208 -18.51 -27.44 52.56
CA SER A 208 -18.23 -26.58 53.71
C SER A 208 -17.53 -27.31 54.86
N LEU A 209 -17.86 -28.59 55.10
CA LEU A 209 -17.16 -29.43 56.07
C LEU A 209 -15.71 -29.69 55.67
N ALA A 210 -15.40 -29.87 54.38
CA ALA A 210 -14.04 -30.05 53.90
C ALA A 210 -13.17 -28.79 54.11
N VAL A 211 -13.75 -27.58 53.98
CA VAL A 211 -13.07 -26.33 54.34
C VAL A 211 -12.80 -26.27 55.84
N ILE A 212 -13.79 -26.56 56.67
CA ILE A 212 -13.65 -26.58 58.15
C ILE A 212 -12.61 -27.63 58.60
N GLN A 213 -12.59 -28.82 57.97
CA GLN A 213 -11.60 -29.84 58.25
C GLN A 213 -10.19 -29.35 57.94
N LYS A 214 -10.00 -28.68 56.79
CA LYS A 214 -8.71 -28.09 56.43
C LYS A 214 -8.26 -27.03 57.44
N ASP A 215 -9.17 -26.16 57.88
CA ASP A 215 -8.87 -25.15 58.91
C ASP A 215 -8.48 -25.79 60.26
N PHE A 216 -9.05 -26.95 60.59
CA PHE A 216 -8.64 -27.74 61.76
C PHE A 216 -7.30 -28.44 61.55
N ASP A 217 -7.01 -29.01 60.38
CA ASP A 217 -5.72 -29.64 60.06
C ASP A 217 -4.58 -28.61 60.09
N ASP A 218 -4.82 -27.39 59.58
CA ASP A 218 -3.87 -26.28 59.66
C ASP A 218 -3.61 -25.87 61.13
N GLN A 219 -4.66 -25.76 61.96
CA GLN A 219 -4.53 -25.53 63.42
C GLN A 219 -3.81 -26.68 64.14
N ILE A 220 -4.09 -27.94 63.81
CA ILE A 220 -3.39 -29.11 64.35
C ILE A 220 -1.91 -29.05 63.96
N SER A 221 -1.57 -28.60 62.74
CA SER A 221 -0.19 -28.40 62.31
C SER A 221 0.54 -27.36 63.19
N GLU A 222 -0.13 -26.26 63.54
CA GLU A 222 0.42 -25.23 64.44
C GLU A 222 0.59 -25.75 65.87
N LYS A 223 -0.42 -26.44 66.41
CA LYS A 223 -0.35 -27.05 67.74
C LYS A 223 0.74 -28.11 67.80
N THR A 224 0.93 -28.90 66.75
CA THR A 224 2.01 -29.91 66.65
C THR A 224 3.39 -29.25 66.61
N LYS A 225 3.56 -28.13 65.88
CA LYS A 225 4.81 -27.33 65.91
C LYS A 225 5.10 -26.80 67.32
N LEU A 226 4.08 -26.33 68.04
CA LEU A 226 4.20 -25.85 69.44
C LEU A 226 4.46 -27.00 70.43
N LEU A 227 3.85 -28.17 70.25
CA LEU A 227 4.10 -29.37 71.05
C LEU A 227 5.54 -29.85 70.86
N ALA A 228 6.02 -29.98 69.62
CA ALA A 228 7.41 -30.36 69.35
C ALA A 228 8.43 -29.36 69.97
N ALA A 229 8.12 -28.06 69.99
CA ALA A 229 8.92 -27.06 70.69
C ALA A 229 8.91 -27.23 72.22
N ASN A 230 7.77 -27.60 72.81
CA ASN A 230 7.64 -27.88 74.24
C ASN A 230 8.22 -29.25 74.64
N GLU A 231 8.20 -30.25 73.75
CA GLU A 231 8.87 -31.54 73.95
C GLU A 231 10.38 -31.38 74.01
N ARG A 232 10.99 -30.60 73.10
CA ARG A 232 12.43 -30.25 73.19
C ARG A 232 12.77 -29.61 74.55
N LYS A 233 11.90 -28.72 75.05
CA LYS A 233 12.05 -28.15 76.41
C LYS A 233 11.90 -29.23 77.49
N ARG A 234 10.89 -30.10 77.42
CA ARG A 234 10.69 -31.21 78.37
C ARG A 234 11.86 -32.19 78.39
N SER A 235 12.43 -32.57 77.24
CA SER A 235 13.63 -33.41 77.16
C SER A 235 14.85 -32.74 77.82
N SER A 236 15.00 -31.43 77.67
CA SER A 236 16.04 -30.67 78.39
C SER A 236 15.86 -30.68 79.92
N PHE A 237 14.61 -30.71 80.42
CA PHE A 237 14.33 -30.91 81.85
C PHE A 237 14.46 -32.39 82.28
N PHE A 238 14.10 -33.35 81.44
CA PHE A 238 14.19 -34.78 81.76
C PHE A 238 15.65 -35.22 81.97
N THR A 239 16.56 -34.79 81.10
CA THR A 239 18.01 -35.02 81.27
C THR A 239 18.60 -34.37 82.54
N LEU A 240 17.93 -33.36 83.11
CA LEU A 240 18.29 -32.79 84.41
C LEU A 240 17.75 -33.64 85.58
N ILE A 241 16.56 -34.22 85.44
CA ILE A 241 15.93 -35.10 86.44
C ILE A 241 16.63 -36.46 86.51
N GLU A 242 17.04 -37.06 85.40
CA GLU A 242 17.82 -38.31 85.39
C GLU A 242 19.11 -38.20 86.21
N ARG A 243 19.80 -37.05 86.10
CA ARG A 243 21.01 -36.73 86.90
C ARG A 243 20.74 -36.67 88.41
N GLN A 244 19.49 -36.45 88.84
CA GLN A 244 19.10 -36.50 90.25
C GLN A 244 18.58 -37.89 90.67
N GLY A 245 17.97 -38.65 89.76
CA GLY A 245 17.43 -39.99 90.03
C GLY A 245 18.49 -41.03 90.37
N THR A 246 19.62 -40.99 89.67
CA THR A 246 20.78 -41.89 89.92
C THR A 246 21.34 -41.77 91.34
N ILE A 247 21.24 -40.59 91.96
CA ILE A 247 21.69 -40.33 93.33
C ILE A 247 20.80 -41.05 94.36
N LYS A 248 19.48 -41.12 94.13
CA LYS A 248 18.53 -41.77 95.06
C LYS A 248 18.62 -43.30 95.05
N ALA A 249 18.85 -43.92 93.89
CA ALA A 249 18.86 -45.37 93.75
C ALA A 249 19.96 -46.07 94.59
N ASN A 250 21.07 -45.37 94.85
CA ASN A 250 22.17 -45.92 95.65
C ASN A 250 21.83 -46.07 97.15
N TYR A 251 20.90 -45.28 97.69
CA TYR A 251 20.53 -45.37 99.11
C TYR A 251 19.62 -46.58 99.42
N TYR A 252 18.73 -46.98 98.52
CA TYR A 252 17.76 -48.05 98.79
C TYR A 252 18.37 -49.46 98.84
N LYS A 253 19.50 -49.71 98.16
CA LYS A 253 20.15 -51.04 98.14
C LYS A 253 20.71 -51.48 99.51
N GLN A 254 20.93 -50.55 100.43
CA GLN A 254 21.49 -50.85 101.77
C GLN A 254 20.47 -51.46 102.74
N ILE A 255 19.15 -51.30 102.49
CA ILE A 255 18.11 -51.67 103.47
C ILE A 255 17.70 -53.16 103.36
N HIS A 256 17.74 -53.75 102.17
CA HIS A 256 17.15 -55.08 101.92
C HIS A 256 17.96 -56.28 102.46
N GLN A 257 19.16 -56.09 103.02
CA GLN A 257 20.04 -57.20 103.42
C GLN A 257 19.71 -57.84 104.79
N ILE A 258 18.73 -57.31 105.55
CA ILE A 258 18.56 -57.65 106.98
C ILE A 258 17.48 -58.73 107.26
N THR A 259 16.53 -59.00 106.35
CA THR A 259 15.19 -59.52 106.74
C THR A 259 14.94 -61.05 106.68
N ALA A 260 15.87 -61.93 106.26
CA ALA A 260 15.50 -63.29 105.79
C ALA A 260 16.10 -64.52 106.57
N ARG A 261 15.49 -65.09 107.66
CA ARG A 261 16.13 -66.18 108.47
C ARG A 261 15.38 -67.40 109.14
N THR A 262 14.06 -67.52 109.31
CA THR A 262 13.40 -68.64 110.09
C THR A 262 12.03 -69.10 109.52
N GLY A 263 11.34 -70.21 109.89
CA GLY A 263 11.51 -71.29 110.91
C GLY A 263 10.50 -72.48 110.72
N HIS A 264 10.39 -73.48 111.64
CA HIS A 264 9.69 -74.78 111.40
C HIS A 264 9.14 -75.59 112.64
N GLY A 265 8.35 -76.67 112.40
CA GLY A 265 8.18 -77.92 113.22
C GLY A 265 6.81 -78.21 113.93
N ASP A 266 6.41 -79.42 114.42
CA ASP A 266 6.67 -80.86 114.04
C ASP A 266 5.77 -81.90 114.85
N LEU A 267 5.95 -83.24 114.69
CA LEU A 267 5.75 -84.41 115.62
C LEU A 267 4.70 -85.58 115.46
N SER A 268 5.13 -86.73 116.00
CA SER A 268 4.56 -88.10 115.95
C SER A 268 5.28 -89.00 117.00
N PRO A 269 5.12 -90.35 117.15
CA PRO A 269 4.20 -91.28 116.47
C PRO A 269 3.47 -92.39 117.30
N MET A 270 3.89 -92.79 118.49
CA MET A 270 3.97 -94.24 118.79
C MET A 270 2.65 -95.05 118.99
N GLU A 271 1.52 -94.43 119.35
CA GLU A 271 0.20 -95.09 119.48
C GLU A 271 -0.36 -95.67 118.16
N ILE A 272 0.35 -95.41 117.05
CA ILE A 272 -0.01 -95.88 115.72
C ILE A 272 -0.17 -97.40 115.66
N LYS A 273 0.65 -98.25 116.30
CA LYS A 273 0.75 -99.69 115.89
C LYS A 273 -0.50 -100.56 116.13
N ILE A 274 -1.26 -100.35 117.22
CA ILE A 274 -2.46 -101.16 117.52
C ILE A 274 -3.72 -100.49 116.98
N ARG A 275 -3.76 -99.14 116.96
CA ARG A 275 -4.67 -98.44 116.05
C ARG A 275 -4.42 -98.89 114.61
N ALA A 276 -3.20 -99.19 114.18
CA ALA A 276 -2.88 -99.47 112.78
C ALA A 276 -3.40 -100.79 112.25
N LEU A 277 -3.73 -101.81 113.05
CA LEU A 277 -4.31 -103.05 112.48
C LEU A 277 -5.84 -102.99 112.37
N MET A 278 -6.50 -102.36 113.35
CA MET A 278 -7.93 -102.05 113.25
C MET A 278 -8.18 -100.90 112.26
N ALA A 279 -7.33 -99.88 112.28
CA ALA A 279 -7.27 -98.89 111.23
C ALA A 279 -6.90 -99.55 109.92
N GLU A 280 -5.86 -100.37 109.71
CA GLU A 280 -5.57 -100.96 108.39
C GLU A 280 -6.80 -101.68 107.78
N THR A 281 -7.66 -102.30 108.59
CA THR A 281 -8.89 -102.93 108.10
C THR A 281 -10.05 -101.94 107.88
N GLU A 282 -10.31 -101.01 108.80
CA GLU A 282 -11.29 -99.93 108.62
C GLU A 282 -10.87 -98.90 107.55
N GLU A 283 -9.56 -98.71 107.37
CA GLU A 283 -8.85 -97.88 106.41
C GLU A 283 -8.81 -98.59 105.05
N VAL A 284 -8.68 -99.91 104.96
CA VAL A 284 -8.92 -100.64 103.70
C VAL A 284 -10.39 -100.57 103.31
N ALA A 285 -11.33 -100.71 104.24
CA ALA A 285 -12.76 -100.51 103.96
C ALA A 285 -13.06 -99.07 103.53
N ALA A 286 -12.54 -98.07 104.25
CA ALA A 286 -12.66 -96.66 103.90
C ALA A 286 -11.88 -96.29 102.63
N LYS A 287 -10.76 -96.95 102.32
CA LYS A 287 -10.05 -96.84 101.02
C LYS A 287 -10.92 -97.39 99.90
N ILE A 288 -11.58 -98.54 100.07
CA ILE A 288 -12.51 -99.07 99.06
C ILE A 288 -13.70 -98.13 98.88
N GLN A 289 -14.32 -97.65 99.96
CA GLN A 289 -15.48 -96.76 99.88
C GLN A 289 -15.12 -95.36 99.35
N SER A 290 -13.96 -94.80 99.72
CA SER A 290 -13.44 -93.55 99.16
C SER A 290 -12.96 -93.71 97.73
N VAL A 291 -12.40 -94.86 97.32
CA VAL A 291 -12.08 -95.16 95.91
C VAL A 291 -13.36 -95.35 95.10
N GLN A 292 -14.42 -95.92 95.65
CA GLN A 292 -15.75 -95.97 95.01
C GLN A 292 -16.35 -94.57 94.86
N GLN A 293 -16.27 -93.72 95.89
CA GLN A 293 -16.69 -92.31 95.80
C GLN A 293 -15.81 -91.51 94.83
N LEU A 294 -14.50 -91.76 94.78
CA LEU A 294 -13.57 -91.16 93.83
C LEU A 294 -13.86 -91.61 92.40
N LEU A 295 -14.22 -92.88 92.19
CA LEU A 295 -14.65 -93.41 90.89
C LEU A 295 -15.99 -92.79 90.47
N LEU A 296 -16.98 -92.69 91.37
CA LEU A 296 -18.27 -92.08 91.08
C LEU A 296 -18.15 -90.58 90.78
N THR A 297 -17.37 -89.84 91.57
CA THR A 297 -17.09 -88.41 91.31
C THR A 297 -16.30 -88.22 90.01
N ARG A 298 -15.32 -89.08 89.72
CA ARG A 298 -14.55 -89.05 88.47
C ARG A 298 -15.35 -89.48 87.24
N MET A 299 -16.30 -90.41 87.38
CA MET A 299 -17.30 -90.71 86.34
C MET A 299 -18.23 -89.52 86.14
N GLY A 300 -18.67 -88.87 87.22
CA GLY A 300 -19.47 -87.65 87.17
C GLY A 300 -18.76 -86.52 86.42
N THR A 301 -17.49 -86.23 86.75
CA THR A 301 -16.72 -85.20 86.03
C THR A 301 -16.44 -85.58 84.58
N VAL A 302 -16.16 -86.86 84.27
CA VAL A 302 -16.04 -87.33 82.87
C VAL A 302 -17.35 -87.15 82.09
N VAL A 303 -18.52 -87.40 82.69
CA VAL A 303 -19.83 -87.16 82.05
C VAL A 303 -20.09 -85.66 81.85
N ILE A 304 -19.73 -84.80 82.82
CA ILE A 304 -19.84 -83.34 82.67
C ILE A 304 -18.93 -82.84 81.55
N LEU A 305 -17.65 -83.20 81.57
CA LEU A 305 -16.66 -82.86 80.54
C LEU A 305 -17.07 -83.39 79.15
N ASN A 306 -17.72 -84.55 79.06
CA ASN A 306 -18.22 -85.05 77.78
C ASN A 306 -19.45 -84.25 77.28
N LYS A 307 -20.36 -83.84 78.17
CA LYS A 307 -21.46 -82.93 77.81
C LYS A 307 -20.95 -81.55 77.37
N GLU A 308 -19.93 -81.01 78.04
CA GLU A 308 -19.25 -79.77 77.65
C GLU A 308 -18.55 -79.93 76.29
N LYS A 309 -17.85 -81.04 76.06
CA LYS A 309 -17.24 -81.38 74.77
C LYS A 309 -18.30 -81.46 73.65
N GLU A 310 -19.43 -82.10 73.90
CA GLU A 310 -20.54 -82.16 72.94
C GLU A 310 -21.16 -80.78 72.67
N ALA A 311 -21.33 -79.93 73.69
CA ALA A 311 -21.79 -78.55 73.52
C ALA A 311 -20.80 -77.75 72.65
N ASN A 312 -19.52 -77.76 73.02
CA ASN A 312 -18.44 -77.13 72.26
C ASN A 312 -18.38 -77.65 70.82
N SER A 313 -18.59 -78.94 70.59
CA SER A 313 -18.64 -79.52 69.23
C SER A 313 -19.82 -79.00 68.41
N ARG A 314 -20.98 -78.74 69.02
CA ARG A 314 -22.13 -78.13 68.34
C ARG A 314 -21.86 -76.66 68.03
N ASP A 315 -21.22 -75.94 68.95
CA ASP A 315 -20.91 -74.52 68.76
C ASP A 315 -19.79 -74.30 67.73
N ILE A 316 -18.78 -75.18 67.68
CA ILE A 316 -17.80 -75.23 66.57
C ILE A 316 -18.51 -75.46 65.23
N ALA A 317 -19.48 -76.37 65.16
CA ALA A 317 -20.22 -76.62 63.93
C ALA A 317 -21.07 -75.41 63.48
N LYS A 318 -21.69 -74.67 64.42
CA LYS A 318 -22.38 -73.40 64.11
C LYS A 318 -21.40 -72.36 63.56
N LEU A 319 -20.28 -72.14 64.25
CA LEU A 319 -19.24 -71.20 63.85
C LEU A 319 -18.65 -71.54 62.47
N GLN A 320 -18.52 -72.82 62.13
CA GLN A 320 -18.13 -73.25 60.79
C GLN A 320 -19.15 -72.88 59.71
N ILE A 321 -20.46 -73.03 59.99
CA ILE A 321 -21.53 -72.62 59.05
C ILE A 321 -21.55 -71.09 58.90
N GLU A 322 -21.47 -70.34 60.01
CA GLU A 322 -21.41 -68.88 60.01
C GLU A 322 -20.16 -68.37 59.26
N PHE A 323 -19.01 -69.01 59.44
CA PHE A 323 -17.79 -68.69 58.70
C PHE A 323 -17.93 -68.92 57.19
N ILE A 324 -18.58 -70.01 56.76
CA ILE A 324 -18.83 -70.29 55.34
C ILE A 324 -19.80 -69.25 54.74
N ASP A 325 -20.87 -68.88 55.44
CA ASP A 325 -21.81 -67.84 55.00
C ASP A 325 -21.11 -66.47 54.87
N ILE A 326 -20.26 -66.11 55.85
CA ILE A 326 -19.43 -64.90 55.78
C ILE A 326 -18.46 -64.97 54.59
N GLN A 327 -17.75 -66.09 54.38
CA GLN A 327 -16.84 -66.24 53.24
C GLN A 327 -17.56 -66.11 51.90
N GLN A 328 -18.75 -66.69 51.74
CA GLN A 328 -19.55 -66.55 50.52
C GLN A 328 -20.00 -65.10 50.29
N LYS A 329 -20.41 -64.39 51.35
CA LYS A 329 -20.73 -62.96 51.29
C LYS A 329 -19.52 -62.10 50.94
N THR A 330 -18.34 -62.40 51.49
CA THR A 330 -17.09 -61.72 51.14
C THR A 330 -16.77 -61.90 49.66
N ILE A 331 -16.78 -63.13 49.13
CA ILE A 331 -16.53 -63.41 47.71
C ILE A 331 -17.54 -62.69 46.80
N TYR A 332 -18.83 -62.67 47.19
CA TYR A 332 -19.85 -61.92 46.44
C TYR A 332 -19.54 -60.41 46.40
N LEU A 333 -19.25 -59.79 47.55
CA LEU A 333 -18.93 -58.36 47.64
C LEU A 333 -17.61 -58.02 46.94
N GLU A 334 -16.60 -58.90 46.99
CA GLU A 334 -15.36 -58.77 46.23
C GLU A 334 -15.65 -58.78 44.73
N SER A 335 -16.44 -59.74 44.23
CA SER A 335 -16.80 -59.81 42.81
C SER A 335 -17.61 -58.59 42.32
N GLN A 336 -18.49 -58.04 43.18
CA GLN A 336 -19.21 -56.80 42.88
C GLN A 336 -18.25 -55.60 42.85
N THR A 337 -17.32 -55.52 43.81
CA THR A 337 -16.29 -54.46 43.87
C THR A 337 -15.36 -54.50 42.65
N GLU A 338 -15.02 -55.69 42.16
CA GLU A 338 -14.22 -55.86 40.93
C GLU A 338 -14.98 -55.42 39.67
N ALA A 339 -16.28 -55.71 39.59
CA ALA A 339 -17.13 -55.22 38.50
C ALA A 339 -17.24 -53.68 38.52
N GLU A 340 -17.53 -53.07 39.68
CA GLU A 340 -17.60 -51.62 39.84
C GLU A 340 -16.27 -50.92 39.50
N ARG A 341 -15.13 -51.52 39.87
CA ARG A 341 -13.79 -51.06 39.45
C ARG A 341 -13.57 -51.19 37.94
N HIS A 342 -14.08 -52.25 37.30
CA HIS A 342 -13.96 -52.40 35.86
C HIS A 342 -14.70 -51.26 35.14
N ASP A 343 -15.95 -51.01 35.53
CA ASP A 343 -16.80 -49.92 35.03
C ASP A 343 -16.14 -48.55 35.27
N GLU A 344 -15.54 -48.31 36.44
CA GLU A 344 -14.77 -47.09 36.73
C GLU A 344 -13.62 -46.90 35.73
N THR A 345 -12.83 -47.96 35.43
CA THR A 345 -11.77 -47.86 34.42
C THR A 345 -12.29 -47.65 32.99
N GLU A 346 -13.48 -48.14 32.66
CA GLU A 346 -14.13 -47.89 31.37
C GLU A 346 -14.61 -46.44 31.26
N LEU A 347 -15.28 -45.94 32.28
CA LEU A 347 -15.72 -44.55 32.39
C LEU A 347 -14.53 -43.58 32.38
N GLU A 348 -13.41 -43.91 33.02
CA GLU A 348 -12.17 -43.15 32.90
C GLU A 348 -11.64 -43.10 31.46
N LYS A 349 -11.58 -44.25 30.75
CA LYS A 349 -11.13 -44.30 29.35
C LYS A 349 -12.03 -43.44 28.46
N ASN A 350 -13.34 -43.57 28.62
CA ASN A 350 -14.34 -42.78 27.89
C ASN A 350 -14.20 -41.28 28.20
N THR A 351 -14.00 -40.91 29.47
CA THR A 351 -13.74 -39.52 29.87
C THR A 351 -12.44 -38.96 29.26
N LYS A 352 -11.37 -39.77 29.21
CA LYS A 352 -10.10 -39.41 28.57
C LYS A 352 -10.25 -39.24 27.05
N LEU A 353 -11.04 -40.08 26.39
CA LEU A 353 -11.39 -39.95 24.97
C LEU A 353 -12.19 -38.67 24.70
N LEU A 354 -13.26 -38.42 25.45
CA LEU A 354 -14.08 -37.21 25.34
C LEU A 354 -13.26 -35.93 25.57
N ARG A 355 -12.37 -35.90 26.56
CA ARG A 355 -11.44 -34.77 26.78
C ARG A 355 -10.50 -34.55 25.59
N ARG A 356 -9.96 -35.62 24.99
CA ARG A 356 -9.12 -35.52 23.79
C ARG A 356 -9.90 -34.96 22.60
N ASP A 357 -11.15 -35.37 22.43
CA ASP A 357 -11.95 -34.98 21.29
C ASP A 357 -12.56 -33.57 21.46
N LEU A 358 -12.82 -33.12 22.70
CA LEU A 358 -13.02 -31.70 23.04
C LEU A 358 -11.80 -30.85 22.68
N LEU A 359 -10.58 -31.26 23.08
CA LEU A 359 -9.35 -30.54 22.72
C LEU A 359 -9.15 -30.44 21.19
N LYS A 360 -9.52 -31.47 20.43
CA LYS A 360 -9.51 -31.40 18.95
C LYS A 360 -10.50 -30.35 18.44
N LEU A 361 -11.73 -30.35 18.96
CA LEU A 361 -12.75 -29.35 18.59
C LEU A 361 -12.27 -27.94 18.94
N ASP A 362 -11.67 -27.72 20.12
CA ASP A 362 -11.10 -26.43 20.50
C ASP A 362 -9.97 -25.99 19.56
N THR A 363 -9.08 -26.89 19.14
CA THR A 363 -8.05 -26.55 18.14
C THR A 363 -8.65 -26.21 16.78
N GLN A 364 -9.67 -26.96 16.31
CA GLN A 364 -10.37 -26.66 15.06
C GLN A 364 -11.15 -25.35 15.13
N LEU A 365 -11.77 -25.02 16.27
CA LEU A 365 -12.44 -23.74 16.50
C LEU A 365 -11.43 -22.58 16.47
N PHE A 366 -10.26 -22.73 17.09
CA PHE A 366 -9.19 -21.74 17.04
C PHE A 366 -8.64 -21.54 15.62
N GLU A 367 -8.46 -22.63 14.86
CA GLU A 367 -8.05 -22.55 13.45
C GLU A 367 -9.11 -21.88 12.58
N ASN A 368 -10.39 -22.21 12.75
CA ASN A 368 -11.50 -21.56 12.06
C ASN A 368 -11.63 -20.08 12.43
N GLU A 369 -11.44 -19.71 13.70
CA GLU A 369 -11.39 -18.30 14.12
C GLU A 369 -10.22 -17.57 13.45
N ARG A 370 -9.04 -18.19 13.38
CA ARG A 370 -7.86 -17.61 12.74
C ARG A 370 -8.09 -17.41 11.24
N LEU A 371 -8.66 -18.41 10.56
CA LEU A 371 -9.02 -18.33 9.14
C LEU A 371 -10.10 -17.27 8.90
N SER A 372 -11.14 -17.21 9.74
CA SER A 372 -12.18 -16.18 9.66
C SER A 372 -11.61 -14.76 9.86
N LYS A 373 -10.68 -14.58 10.80
CA LYS A 373 -9.98 -13.30 11.03
C LYS A 373 -9.08 -12.95 9.83
N ALA A 374 -8.38 -13.92 9.24
CA ALA A 374 -7.56 -13.71 8.05
C ALA A 374 -8.41 -13.31 6.82
N LEU A 375 -9.49 -14.04 6.53
CA LEU A 375 -10.42 -13.73 5.44
C LEU A 375 -11.07 -12.35 5.61
N LYS A 376 -11.44 -11.95 6.84
CA LYS A 376 -11.94 -10.60 7.13
C LYS A 376 -10.88 -9.51 6.86
N GLN A 377 -9.61 -9.78 7.15
CA GLN A 377 -8.51 -8.86 6.85
C GLN A 377 -8.24 -8.77 5.35
N GLU A 378 -8.25 -9.90 4.64
CA GLU A 378 -8.08 -9.97 3.19
C GLU A 378 -9.22 -9.27 2.43
N ASN A 379 -10.47 -9.48 2.85
CA ASN A 379 -11.63 -8.75 2.33
C ASN A 379 -11.49 -7.24 2.56
N ALA A 380 -11.06 -6.81 3.75
CA ALA A 380 -10.84 -5.39 4.06
C ALA A 380 -9.62 -4.78 3.33
N LEU A 381 -8.68 -5.59 2.82
CA LEU A 381 -7.57 -5.14 1.97
C LEU A 381 -8.00 -5.06 0.51
N THR A 382 -8.67 -6.08 -0.01
CA THR A 382 -9.20 -6.10 -1.38
C THR A 382 -10.25 -4.99 -1.58
N GLU A 383 -11.13 -4.74 -0.62
CA GLU A 383 -12.06 -3.59 -0.64
C GLU A 383 -11.30 -2.25 -0.75
N LYS A 384 -10.22 -2.06 0.01
CA LYS A 384 -9.39 -0.84 -0.07
C LYS A 384 -8.66 -0.69 -1.40
N ASP A 385 -8.25 -1.80 -2.01
CA ASP A 385 -7.61 -1.79 -3.33
C ASP A 385 -8.66 -1.55 -4.45
N PHE A 386 -9.87 -2.10 -4.35
CA PHE A 386 -10.99 -1.75 -5.22
C PHE A 386 -11.36 -0.27 -5.10
N MET A 387 -11.49 0.26 -3.88
CA MET A 387 -11.74 1.69 -3.63
C MET A 387 -10.60 2.60 -4.12
N ARG A 388 -9.36 2.11 -4.20
CA ARG A 388 -8.24 2.85 -4.81
C ARG A 388 -8.36 2.86 -6.33
N ARG A 389 -8.56 1.70 -6.96
CA ARG A 389 -8.76 1.57 -8.41
C ARG A 389 -9.96 2.38 -8.90
N LEU A 390 -11.05 2.44 -8.13
CA LEU A 390 -12.20 3.29 -8.41
C LEU A 390 -11.79 4.76 -8.47
N LYS A 391 -11.07 5.26 -7.46
CA LYS A 391 -10.59 6.65 -7.41
C LYS A 391 -9.56 6.98 -8.49
N GLU A 392 -8.71 6.03 -8.86
CA GLU A 392 -7.77 6.15 -9.98
C GLU A 392 -8.55 6.30 -11.31
N ALA A 393 -9.54 5.44 -11.56
CA ALA A 393 -10.42 5.53 -12.73
C ALA A 393 -11.29 6.81 -12.75
N GLU A 394 -11.78 7.27 -11.59
CA GLU A 394 -12.48 8.57 -11.44
C GLU A 394 -11.56 9.74 -11.83
N GLN A 395 -10.30 9.71 -11.41
CA GLN A 395 -9.30 10.73 -11.77
C GLN A 395 -8.98 10.70 -13.27
N GLU A 396 -8.73 9.52 -13.85
CA GLU A 396 -8.50 9.35 -15.29
C GLU A 396 -9.71 9.85 -16.10
N SER A 397 -10.93 9.53 -15.68
CA SER A 397 -12.17 10.00 -16.30
C SER A 397 -12.28 11.53 -16.23
N ALA A 398 -12.00 12.14 -15.07
CA ALA A 398 -12.01 13.59 -14.91
C ALA A 398 -10.94 14.28 -15.78
N GLU A 399 -9.73 13.70 -15.89
CA GLU A 399 -8.71 14.20 -16.80
C GLU A 399 -9.13 14.13 -18.27
N MET A 400 -9.75 13.03 -18.69
CA MET A 400 -10.25 12.85 -20.06
C MET A 400 -11.38 13.84 -20.38
N GLN A 401 -12.28 14.09 -19.43
CA GLN A 401 -13.31 15.13 -19.56
C GLN A 401 -12.68 16.53 -19.69
N MET A 402 -11.67 16.85 -18.87
CA MET A 402 -10.94 18.13 -18.96
C MET A 402 -10.17 18.28 -20.28
N LYS A 403 -9.63 17.19 -20.85
CA LYS A 403 -9.01 17.18 -22.18
C LYS A 403 -10.06 17.43 -23.27
N HIS A 404 -11.22 16.76 -23.19
CA HIS A 404 -12.34 16.95 -24.11
C HIS A 404 -12.87 18.40 -24.09
N GLU A 405 -13.05 19.00 -22.91
CA GLU A 405 -13.45 20.41 -22.80
C GLU A 405 -12.45 21.40 -23.42
N ARG A 406 -11.14 21.13 -23.31
CA ARG A 406 -10.11 21.96 -23.97
C ARG A 406 -10.24 21.86 -25.49
N ILE A 407 -10.40 20.65 -26.03
CA ILE A 407 -10.59 20.40 -27.45
C ILE A 407 -11.88 21.07 -27.97
N LEU A 408 -12.97 21.05 -27.20
CA LEU A 408 -14.19 21.78 -27.56
C LEU A 408 -13.96 23.30 -27.60
N LYS A 409 -13.31 23.88 -26.58
CA LYS A 409 -12.97 25.31 -26.53
C LYS A 409 -12.02 25.72 -27.67
N GLU A 410 -11.10 24.84 -28.08
CA GLU A 410 -10.23 25.04 -29.23
C GLU A 410 -11.00 24.96 -30.56
N LYS A 411 -11.89 23.98 -30.71
CA LYS A 411 -12.80 23.86 -31.87
C LYS A 411 -13.68 25.11 -32.02
N GLU A 412 -14.27 25.60 -30.93
CA GLU A 412 -15.08 26.83 -30.92
C GLU A 412 -14.25 28.05 -31.36
N ARG A 413 -13.03 28.22 -30.84
CA ARG A 413 -12.11 29.28 -31.28
C ARG A 413 -11.78 29.19 -32.77
N LEU A 414 -11.46 27.98 -33.27
CA LEU A 414 -11.16 27.77 -34.68
C LEU A 414 -12.37 28.05 -35.57
N LEU A 415 -13.58 27.68 -35.14
CA LEU A 415 -14.82 28.02 -35.85
C LEU A 415 -15.05 29.54 -35.89
N SER A 416 -14.82 30.27 -34.80
CA SER A 416 -14.88 31.74 -34.80
C SER A 416 -13.86 32.36 -35.75
N CYS A 417 -12.60 31.91 -35.74
CA CYS A 417 -11.59 32.40 -36.67
C CYS A 417 -11.91 32.07 -38.14
N LEU A 418 -12.57 30.93 -38.42
CA LEU A 418 -13.03 30.59 -39.76
C LEU A 418 -14.17 31.51 -40.20
N LEU A 419 -15.16 31.76 -39.34
CA LEU A 419 -16.24 32.72 -39.62
C LEU A 419 -15.73 34.15 -39.83
N GLU A 420 -14.72 34.58 -39.07
CA GLU A 420 -14.03 35.86 -39.29
C GLU A 420 -13.30 35.89 -40.64
N ALA A 421 -12.62 34.81 -41.03
CA ALA A 421 -11.96 34.70 -42.33
C ALA A 421 -12.97 34.74 -43.50
N ASP A 422 -14.09 34.02 -43.39
CA ASP A 422 -15.17 34.05 -44.38
C ASP A 422 -15.77 35.46 -44.51
N GLN A 423 -15.98 36.17 -43.39
CA GLN A 423 -16.40 37.58 -43.42
C GLN A 423 -15.39 38.48 -44.14
N GLN A 424 -14.09 38.28 -43.91
CA GLN A 424 -13.05 39.02 -44.64
C GLN A 424 -13.05 38.69 -46.13
N ILE A 425 -13.21 37.41 -46.51
CA ILE A 425 -13.32 37.00 -47.92
C ILE A 425 -14.50 37.70 -48.59
N MET A 426 -15.70 37.67 -47.98
CA MET A 426 -16.89 38.37 -48.48
C MET A 426 -16.68 39.88 -48.64
N LEU A 427 -15.98 40.53 -47.70
CA LEU A 427 -15.62 41.96 -47.81
C LEU A 427 -14.66 42.23 -48.97
N TRP A 428 -13.65 41.36 -49.18
CA TRP A 428 -12.72 41.47 -50.30
C TRP A 428 -13.40 41.20 -51.65
N GLU A 429 -14.28 40.20 -51.74
CA GLU A 429 -15.08 39.93 -52.93
C GLU A 429 -15.97 41.12 -53.28
N ARG A 430 -16.67 41.70 -52.29
CA ARG A 430 -17.49 42.90 -52.51
C ARG A 430 -16.64 44.10 -52.97
N LYS A 431 -15.44 44.27 -52.41
CA LYS A 431 -14.48 45.32 -52.83
C LYS A 431 -13.96 45.09 -54.26
N ILE A 432 -13.66 43.84 -54.62
CA ILE A 432 -13.28 43.45 -55.99
C ILE A 432 -14.44 43.69 -56.96
N GLN A 433 -15.68 43.39 -56.58
CA GLN A 433 -16.87 43.66 -57.37
C GLN A 433 -17.05 45.17 -57.61
N LEU A 434 -16.98 45.99 -56.56
CA LEU A 434 -17.04 47.46 -56.68
C LEU A 434 -15.89 48.02 -57.55
N LEU A 435 -14.69 47.43 -57.49
CA LEU A 435 -13.58 47.80 -58.37
C LEU A 435 -13.82 47.39 -59.83
N LYS A 436 -14.46 46.25 -60.09
CA LYS A 436 -14.88 45.83 -61.45
C LYS A 436 -15.99 46.75 -61.99
N GLU A 437 -16.99 47.05 -61.17
CA GLU A 437 -18.09 47.96 -61.51
C GLU A 437 -17.56 49.37 -61.80
N THR A 438 -16.82 49.98 -60.88
CA THR A 438 -16.23 51.32 -61.09
C THR A 438 -15.25 51.36 -62.26
N ARG A 439 -14.45 50.31 -62.50
CA ARG A 439 -13.63 50.22 -63.71
C ARG A 439 -14.49 50.17 -64.96
N SER A 440 -15.55 49.36 -64.99
CA SER A 440 -16.44 49.29 -66.16
C SER A 440 -17.15 50.62 -66.44
N VAL A 441 -17.50 51.38 -65.39
CA VAL A 441 -18.04 52.75 -65.51
C VAL A 441 -16.97 53.70 -66.04
N VAL A 442 -15.73 53.67 -65.54
CA VAL A 442 -14.63 54.53 -66.05
C VAL A 442 -14.20 54.17 -67.48
N ASP A 443 -14.26 52.89 -67.85
CA ASP A 443 -13.97 52.43 -69.21
C ASP A 443 -15.11 52.78 -70.19
N ALA A 444 -16.37 52.89 -69.72
CA ALA A 444 -17.54 53.30 -70.51
C ALA A 444 -17.74 54.82 -70.57
N GLU A 445 -17.52 55.54 -69.46
CA GLU A 445 -17.67 56.98 -69.34
C GLU A 445 -16.42 57.71 -69.83
N MET A 446 -16.53 58.28 -71.04
CA MET A 446 -15.76 59.42 -71.55
C MET A 446 -14.27 59.22 -71.92
N TYR A 447 -13.51 58.33 -71.29
CA TYR A 447 -12.04 58.31 -71.46
C TYR A 447 -11.50 57.72 -72.76
N HIS A 448 -12.33 57.15 -73.63
CA HIS A 448 -11.88 56.61 -74.94
C HIS A 448 -12.46 57.33 -76.16
N GLY A 449 -13.67 57.89 -76.09
CA GLY A 449 -14.20 58.76 -77.15
C GLY A 449 -13.40 60.07 -77.23
N ASP A 450 -13.49 60.88 -76.18
CA ASP A 450 -12.95 62.24 -76.16
C ASP A 450 -11.43 62.29 -76.23
N ILE A 451 -10.73 61.31 -75.64
CA ILE A 451 -9.26 61.23 -75.77
C ILE A 451 -8.85 60.83 -77.19
N ARG A 452 -9.63 60.03 -77.92
CA ARG A 452 -9.35 59.70 -79.33
C ARG A 452 -9.64 60.91 -80.25
N THR A 453 -10.74 61.62 -80.06
CA THR A 453 -11.06 62.85 -80.82
C THR A 453 -10.06 63.96 -80.53
N MET A 454 -9.70 64.21 -79.27
CA MET A 454 -8.64 65.17 -78.92
C MET A 454 -7.27 64.79 -79.50
N LYS A 455 -6.89 63.50 -79.49
CA LYS A 455 -5.65 63.05 -80.15
C LYS A 455 -5.69 63.24 -81.67
N ALA A 456 -6.85 63.06 -82.31
CA ALA A 456 -7.05 63.34 -83.73
C ALA A 456 -6.94 64.85 -84.03
N GLU A 457 -7.60 65.71 -83.24
CA GLU A 457 -7.45 67.17 -83.35
C GLU A 457 -6.01 67.63 -83.15
N ILE A 458 -5.29 67.09 -82.17
CA ILE A 458 -3.88 67.44 -81.93
C ILE A 458 -3.03 67.06 -83.13
N ARG A 459 -3.29 65.90 -83.77
CA ARG A 459 -2.62 65.52 -85.03
C ARG A 459 -2.98 66.49 -86.17
N GLN A 460 -4.25 66.85 -86.32
CA GLN A 460 -4.71 67.79 -87.35
C GLN A 460 -4.10 69.20 -87.16
N LYS A 461 -4.05 69.70 -85.91
CA LYS A 461 -3.42 70.98 -85.55
C LYS A 461 -1.91 70.95 -85.74
N LYS A 462 -1.21 69.84 -85.43
CA LYS A 462 0.21 69.64 -85.75
C LYS A 462 0.47 69.65 -87.27
N LEU A 463 -0.37 68.98 -88.07
CA LEU A 463 -0.29 69.03 -89.53
C LEU A 463 -0.53 70.46 -90.05
N ARG A 464 -1.48 71.20 -89.48
CA ARG A 464 -1.71 72.61 -89.84
C ARG A 464 -0.53 73.51 -89.50
N ILE A 465 0.11 73.32 -88.34
CA ILE A 465 1.35 74.02 -87.98
C ILE A 465 2.46 73.70 -88.99
N ASN A 466 2.65 72.42 -89.36
CA ASN A 466 3.64 72.02 -90.36
C ASN A 466 3.37 72.58 -91.77
N GLN A 467 2.09 72.78 -92.14
CA GLN A 467 1.73 73.49 -93.37
C GLN A 467 2.04 74.99 -93.27
N LEU A 468 1.78 75.61 -92.11
CA LEU A 468 2.07 77.02 -91.87
C LEU A 468 3.58 77.29 -91.82
N THR A 469 4.39 76.43 -91.20
CA THR A 469 5.85 76.60 -91.20
C THR A 469 6.46 76.36 -92.58
N LYS A 470 5.91 75.44 -93.39
CA LYS A 470 6.29 75.33 -94.82
C LYS A 470 5.97 76.59 -95.61
N ARG A 471 4.77 77.17 -95.43
CA ARG A 471 4.39 78.45 -96.05
C ARG A 471 5.23 79.63 -95.55
N GLN A 472 5.54 79.66 -94.26
CA GLN A 472 6.45 80.65 -93.68
C GLN A 472 7.87 80.49 -94.27
N GLY A 473 8.36 79.27 -94.47
CA GLY A 473 9.62 79.01 -95.15
C GLY A 473 9.61 79.41 -96.63
N GLN A 474 8.49 79.27 -97.33
CA GLN A 474 8.32 79.80 -98.69
C GLN A 474 8.33 81.33 -98.70
N LEU A 475 7.55 81.97 -97.83
CA LEU A 475 7.56 83.42 -97.65
C LEU A 475 8.93 83.97 -97.21
N VAL A 476 9.68 83.21 -96.41
CA VAL A 476 11.06 83.57 -96.03
C VAL A 476 11.96 83.52 -97.26
N ARG A 477 11.94 82.46 -98.08
CA ARG A 477 12.70 82.40 -99.35
C ARG A 477 12.30 83.47 -100.35
N GLU A 478 11.00 83.75 -100.47
CA GLU A 478 10.50 84.86 -101.28
C GLU A 478 10.99 86.21 -100.72
N SER A 479 11.03 86.36 -99.39
CA SER A 479 11.58 87.55 -98.72
C SER A 479 13.09 87.65 -98.85
N GLU A 480 13.82 86.53 -98.88
CA GLU A 480 15.27 86.45 -99.11
C GLU A 480 15.59 86.84 -100.55
N ALA A 481 14.88 86.28 -101.54
CA ALA A 481 14.99 86.69 -102.95
C ALA A 481 14.57 88.16 -103.16
N LEU A 482 13.56 88.64 -102.41
CA LEU A 482 13.22 90.06 -102.39
C LEU A 482 14.27 90.90 -101.67
N VAL A 483 14.98 90.38 -100.66
CA VAL A 483 16.08 91.04 -99.93
C VAL A 483 17.37 91.03 -100.73
N GLU A 484 17.65 90.04 -101.57
CA GLU A 484 18.72 90.05 -102.57
C GLU A 484 18.43 91.13 -103.63
N ARG A 485 17.19 91.16 -104.15
CA ARG A 485 16.71 92.29 -104.99
C ARG A 485 16.77 93.62 -104.23
N ARG A 486 16.52 93.63 -102.92
CA ARG A 486 16.61 94.83 -102.06
C ARG A 486 18.04 95.19 -101.71
N ALA A 487 18.99 94.26 -101.74
CA ALA A 487 20.42 94.51 -101.54
C ALA A 487 21.01 95.16 -102.80
N ALA A 488 20.69 94.61 -103.98
CA ALA A 488 20.94 95.23 -105.28
C ALA A 488 20.27 96.61 -105.43
N LEU A 489 19.16 96.86 -104.71
CA LEU A 489 18.54 98.19 -104.59
C LEU A 489 19.10 99.02 -103.43
N MET A 490 19.65 98.46 -102.36
CA MET A 490 20.23 99.21 -101.23
C MET A 490 21.62 99.76 -101.54
N GLU A 491 22.37 99.16 -102.47
CA GLU A 491 23.50 99.84 -103.10
C GLU A 491 23.07 101.09 -103.90
N ARG A 492 21.84 101.12 -104.42
CA ARG A 492 21.22 102.31 -105.04
C ARG A 492 20.46 103.22 -104.07
N CYS A 493 20.13 102.75 -102.87
CA CYS A 493 19.28 103.44 -101.89
C CYS A 493 20.00 103.74 -100.56
N LYS A 494 21.28 104.11 -100.61
CA LYS A 494 21.96 104.87 -99.52
C LYS A 494 21.52 106.36 -99.46
N ALA A 495 20.32 106.66 -99.93
CA ALA A 495 19.68 107.96 -99.83
C ALA A 495 18.24 107.79 -99.30
N MET A 496 17.94 108.52 -98.21
CA MET A 496 16.62 108.75 -97.60
C MET A 496 15.99 107.65 -96.69
N SER A 497 16.16 107.93 -95.39
CA SER A 497 15.45 107.48 -94.15
C SER A 497 13.89 107.49 -94.23
N ASN A 498 13.05 106.91 -93.34
CA ASN A 498 13.19 106.42 -91.94
C ASN A 498 11.97 105.57 -91.43
N SER A 499 11.95 105.18 -90.13
CA SER A 499 10.83 104.63 -89.27
C SER A 499 10.72 103.08 -89.14
N PRO A 500 10.17 102.47 -88.04
CA PRO A 500 8.82 102.69 -87.46
C PRO A 500 8.69 102.61 -85.89
N LYS A 501 7.47 102.35 -85.35
CA LYS A 501 7.05 102.46 -83.93
C LYS A 501 6.06 101.33 -83.51
N LYS A 502 6.01 100.98 -82.20
CA LYS A 502 4.93 100.27 -81.42
C LYS A 502 4.76 98.72 -81.61
N THR A 503 4.64 97.84 -80.59
CA THR A 503 3.72 97.62 -79.42
C THR A 503 2.58 96.59 -79.67
N THR A 504 2.30 95.71 -78.67
CA THR A 504 0.97 95.25 -78.09
C THR A 504 0.93 93.71 -77.89
N ARG A 505 0.78 93.04 -76.71
CA ARG A 505 -0.08 93.09 -75.48
C ARG A 505 -1.36 92.21 -75.55
N ASN A 506 -1.48 91.16 -74.69
CA ASN A 506 -2.62 90.80 -73.79
C ASN A 506 -2.72 89.31 -73.38
N SER A 507 -3.37 89.05 -72.22
CA SER A 507 -3.63 87.72 -71.61
C SER A 507 -5.13 87.44 -71.42
N ASN A 508 -5.52 86.20 -71.07
CA ASN A 508 -6.92 85.72 -71.07
C ASN A 508 -7.45 85.29 -69.68
N PRO A 509 -8.69 85.64 -69.28
CA PRO A 509 -9.23 85.41 -67.93
C PRO A 509 -9.76 83.99 -67.65
N LEU A 510 -10.08 83.19 -68.69
CA LEU A 510 -10.70 81.86 -68.55
C LEU A 510 -9.84 80.83 -67.80
N VAL A 511 -8.51 80.99 -67.81
CA VAL A 511 -7.59 80.07 -67.13
C VAL A 511 -7.72 80.18 -65.60
N ASN A 512 -7.88 81.41 -65.08
CA ASN A 512 -7.98 81.65 -63.63
C ASN A 512 -9.23 81.00 -63.02
N GLN A 513 -10.38 81.07 -63.69
CA GLN A 513 -11.62 80.47 -63.17
C GLN A 513 -11.54 78.94 -63.11
N ARG A 514 -10.81 78.30 -64.05
CA ARG A 514 -10.59 76.84 -64.05
C ARG A 514 -9.61 76.40 -62.96
N LEU A 515 -8.61 77.23 -62.63
CA LEU A 515 -7.71 77.00 -61.50
C LEU A 515 -8.45 77.12 -60.16
N GLN A 516 -9.30 78.15 -59.99
CA GLN A 516 -10.10 78.32 -58.76
C GLN A 516 -11.00 77.11 -58.44
N ARG A 517 -11.60 76.46 -59.45
CA ARG A 517 -12.39 75.22 -59.23
C ARG A 517 -11.50 74.07 -58.76
N LYS A 518 -10.35 73.84 -59.43
CA LYS A 518 -9.39 72.80 -59.02
C LYS A 518 -8.86 72.99 -57.59
N ILE A 519 -8.63 74.23 -57.17
CA ILE A 519 -8.20 74.57 -55.80
C ILE A 519 -9.31 74.21 -54.79
N LYS A 520 -10.57 74.55 -55.06
CA LYS A 520 -11.71 74.16 -54.20
C LYS A 520 -11.86 72.63 -54.08
N ASP A 521 -11.66 71.90 -55.17
CA ASP A 521 -11.70 70.44 -55.14
C ASP A 521 -10.49 69.84 -54.41
N ALA A 522 -9.32 70.50 -54.44
CA ALA A 522 -8.14 70.10 -53.67
C ALA A 522 -8.40 70.23 -52.16
N HIS A 523 -8.84 71.40 -51.68
CA HIS A 523 -9.19 71.61 -50.27
C HIS A 523 -10.28 70.63 -49.76
N LYS A 524 -11.25 70.25 -50.61
CA LYS A 524 -12.25 69.23 -50.25
C LYS A 524 -11.68 67.81 -50.09
N ARG A 525 -10.56 67.48 -50.74
CA ARG A 525 -9.85 66.21 -50.52
C ARG A 525 -8.96 66.29 -49.30
N GLU A 526 -8.26 67.42 -49.13
CA GLU A 526 -7.43 67.72 -47.97
C GLU A 526 -8.22 67.60 -46.66
N ALA A 527 -9.38 68.25 -46.53
CA ALA A 527 -10.25 68.14 -45.36
C ALA A 527 -10.69 66.70 -45.03
N LYS A 528 -10.90 65.85 -46.04
CA LYS A 528 -11.21 64.42 -45.86
C LYS A 528 -9.99 63.60 -45.44
N CYS A 529 -8.81 63.94 -45.93
CA CYS A 529 -7.56 63.35 -45.47
C CYS A 529 -7.28 63.76 -44.01
N GLU A 530 -7.52 65.01 -43.63
CA GLU A 530 -7.41 65.47 -42.23
C GLU A 530 -8.39 64.74 -41.30
N GLU A 531 -9.64 64.51 -41.74
CA GLU A 531 -10.63 63.72 -41.01
C GLU A 531 -10.15 62.28 -40.79
N MET A 532 -9.71 61.61 -41.85
CA MET A 532 -9.15 60.26 -41.76
C MET A 532 -7.87 60.20 -40.89
N ILE A 533 -7.06 61.26 -40.87
CA ILE A 533 -5.88 61.35 -39.99
C ILE A 533 -6.30 61.48 -38.52
N ARG A 534 -7.36 62.24 -38.20
CA ARG A 534 -7.90 62.34 -36.84
C ARG A 534 -8.45 60.99 -36.36
N ASP A 535 -9.27 60.33 -37.18
CA ASP A 535 -9.82 59.00 -36.85
C ASP A 535 -8.71 57.97 -36.57
N LEU A 536 -7.65 58.00 -37.40
CA LEU A 536 -6.48 57.14 -37.21
C LEU A 536 -5.70 57.49 -35.93
N GLN A 537 -5.55 58.77 -35.60
CA GLN A 537 -4.91 59.21 -34.35
C GLN A 537 -5.70 58.79 -33.10
N GLU A 538 -7.02 58.97 -33.10
CA GLU A 538 -7.90 58.50 -32.01
C GLU A 538 -7.84 56.98 -31.87
N SER A 539 -7.89 56.24 -32.99
CA SER A 539 -7.73 54.79 -32.97
C SER A 539 -6.37 54.36 -32.39
N GLN A 540 -5.29 55.08 -32.73
CA GLN A 540 -3.94 54.82 -32.25
C GLN A 540 -3.81 55.07 -30.73
N VAL A 541 -4.42 56.13 -30.20
CA VAL A 541 -4.48 56.40 -28.76
C VAL A 541 -5.25 55.29 -28.05
N SER A 542 -6.45 54.94 -28.53
CA SER A 542 -7.27 53.87 -27.95
C SER A 542 -6.58 52.49 -27.93
N LEU A 543 -5.67 52.24 -28.87
CA LEU A 543 -4.87 51.02 -28.94
C LEU A 543 -3.70 51.05 -27.95
N LYS A 544 -3.03 52.21 -27.80
CA LYS A 544 -1.99 52.41 -26.79
C LYS A 544 -2.55 52.25 -25.38
N ASP A 545 -3.70 52.83 -25.08
CA ASP A 545 -4.33 52.74 -23.76
C ASP A 545 -4.72 51.29 -23.42
N ARG A 546 -5.27 50.55 -24.40
CA ARG A 546 -5.55 49.11 -24.25
C ARG A 546 -4.29 48.28 -24.06
N LEU A 547 -3.21 48.61 -24.74
CA LEU A 547 -1.92 47.93 -24.59
C LEU A 547 -1.33 48.17 -23.19
N LEU A 548 -1.32 49.41 -22.70
CA LEU A 548 -0.89 49.75 -21.33
C LEU A 548 -1.75 49.03 -20.27
N GLN A 549 -3.06 48.94 -20.46
CA GLN A 549 -3.94 48.16 -19.56
C GLN A 549 -3.62 46.66 -19.60
N GLN A 550 -3.23 46.10 -20.75
CA GLN A 550 -2.80 44.69 -20.82
C GLN A 550 -1.43 44.48 -20.18
N GLU A 551 -0.48 45.40 -20.35
CA GLU A 551 0.83 45.35 -19.68
C GLU A 551 0.69 45.41 -18.15
N GLN A 552 -0.17 46.30 -17.62
CA GLN A 552 -0.49 46.37 -16.19
C GLN A 552 -1.08 45.04 -15.69
N ARG A 553 -2.10 44.49 -16.37
CA ARG A 553 -2.68 43.17 -16.01
C ARG A 553 -1.65 42.04 -16.06
N LEU A 554 -0.69 42.08 -16.96
CA LEU A 554 0.40 41.09 -17.02
C LEU A 554 1.40 41.25 -15.86
N ILE A 555 1.65 42.48 -15.39
CA ILE A 555 2.46 42.73 -14.19
C ILE A 555 1.73 42.21 -12.95
N ASP A 556 0.43 42.47 -12.81
CA ASP A 556 -0.41 41.98 -11.70
C ASP A 556 -0.51 40.44 -11.69
N LEU A 557 -0.71 39.81 -12.85
CA LEU A 557 -0.71 38.35 -12.97
C LEU A 557 0.67 37.75 -12.64
N ARG A 558 1.77 38.41 -13.01
CA ARG A 558 3.12 37.97 -12.64
C ARG A 558 3.39 38.11 -11.15
N SER A 559 2.94 39.19 -10.52
CA SER A 559 3.12 39.39 -9.07
C SER A 559 2.31 38.35 -8.28
N THR A 560 1.03 38.14 -8.62
CA THR A 560 0.20 37.09 -8.01
C THR A 560 0.75 35.69 -8.24
N ASN A 561 1.24 35.35 -9.44
CA ASN A 561 1.87 34.05 -9.67
C ASN A 561 3.13 33.88 -8.81
N SER A 562 3.97 34.92 -8.70
CA SER A 562 5.15 34.87 -7.83
C SER A 562 4.79 34.69 -6.35
N MET A 563 3.70 35.29 -5.86
CA MET A 563 3.21 35.08 -4.50
C MET A 563 2.77 33.63 -4.28
N LEU A 564 1.99 33.08 -5.22
CA LEU A 564 1.54 31.69 -5.18
C LEU A 564 2.72 30.70 -5.24
N ASP A 565 3.75 30.97 -6.03
CA ASP A 565 4.97 30.15 -6.07
C ASP A 565 5.69 30.13 -4.71
N HIS A 566 5.76 31.27 -4.00
CA HIS A 566 6.30 31.33 -2.63
C HIS A 566 5.43 30.58 -1.63
N GLU A 567 4.09 30.68 -1.72
CA GLU A 567 3.17 29.92 -0.88
C GLU A 567 3.30 28.40 -1.10
N ILE A 568 3.44 27.95 -2.36
CA ILE A 568 3.66 26.54 -2.71
C ILE A 568 4.97 26.02 -2.11
N VAL A 569 6.04 26.83 -2.11
CA VAL A 569 7.31 26.47 -1.45
C VAL A 569 7.14 26.38 0.07
N ASN A 570 6.49 27.35 0.71
CA ASN A 570 6.23 27.34 2.15
C ASN A 570 5.37 26.14 2.59
N LEU A 571 4.33 25.80 1.82
CA LEU A 571 3.48 24.62 2.05
C LEU A 571 4.26 23.30 1.86
N ARG A 572 5.24 23.27 0.96
CA ARG A 572 6.12 22.11 0.75
C ARG A 572 7.10 21.94 1.92
N ASP A 573 7.72 23.03 2.38
CA ASP A 573 8.68 23.00 3.50
C ASP A 573 8.00 22.62 4.83
N THR A 574 6.79 23.15 5.09
CA THR A 574 5.99 22.76 6.27
C THR A 574 5.54 21.30 6.20
N LYS A 575 5.12 20.79 5.03
CA LYS A 575 4.81 19.38 4.83
C LYS A 575 6.02 18.48 5.09
N ASP A 576 7.18 18.81 4.53
CA ASP A 576 8.39 17.99 4.67
C ASP A 576 8.92 18.02 6.12
N SER A 577 8.78 19.14 6.84
CA SER A 577 9.08 19.23 8.28
C SER A 577 8.10 18.41 9.14
N ASN A 578 6.80 18.48 8.87
CA ASN A 578 5.79 17.65 9.56
C ASN A 578 6.02 16.15 9.32
N LEU A 579 6.42 15.76 8.10
CA LEU A 579 6.78 14.38 7.78
C LEU A 579 8.03 13.93 8.55
N SER A 580 9.07 14.77 8.65
CA SER A 580 10.27 14.44 9.43
C SER A 580 9.94 14.22 10.92
N HIS A 581 9.04 15.04 11.47
CA HIS A 581 8.57 14.93 12.86
C HIS A 581 7.70 13.69 13.10
N LEU A 582 6.80 13.35 12.17
CA LEU A 582 6.01 12.11 12.26
C LEU A 582 6.92 10.86 12.25
N VAL A 583 7.99 10.85 11.44
CA VAL A 583 8.95 9.73 11.41
C VAL A 583 9.75 9.63 12.72
N THR A 584 10.11 10.74 13.38
CA THR A 584 10.78 10.68 14.69
C THR A 584 9.82 10.21 15.80
N LEU A 585 8.54 10.62 15.78
CA LEU A 585 7.52 10.11 16.70
C LEU A 585 7.22 8.62 16.48
N GLN A 586 7.07 8.16 15.24
CA GLN A 586 6.84 6.75 14.92
C GLN A 586 8.02 5.86 15.33
N SER A 587 9.26 6.30 15.07
CA SER A 587 10.45 5.55 15.50
C SER A 587 10.63 5.55 17.02
N ARG A 588 10.27 6.63 17.72
CA ARG A 588 10.18 6.66 19.19
C ARG A 588 9.12 5.69 19.71
N SER A 589 7.93 5.67 19.11
CA SER A 589 6.84 4.77 19.48
C SER A 589 7.24 3.30 19.31
N LYS A 590 7.87 2.93 18.18
CA LYS A 590 8.42 1.57 17.96
C LYS A 590 9.42 1.16 19.04
N ARG A 591 10.40 2.03 19.37
CA ARG A 591 11.38 1.76 20.44
C ARG A 591 10.73 1.60 21.82
N LEU A 592 9.74 2.43 22.15
CA LEU A 592 8.97 2.27 23.39
C LEU A 592 8.17 0.96 23.40
N GLN A 593 7.66 0.53 22.24
CA GLN A 593 6.99 -0.76 22.10
C GLN A 593 7.96 -1.95 22.25
N GLU A 594 9.18 -1.84 21.73
CA GLU A 594 10.26 -2.83 21.91
C GLU A 594 10.73 -2.93 23.37
N VAL A 595 10.77 -1.80 24.09
CA VAL A 595 10.97 -1.77 25.56
C VAL A 595 9.82 -2.45 26.29
N SER A 596 8.55 -2.14 25.96
CA SER A 596 7.37 -2.74 26.60
C SER A 596 7.25 -4.25 26.36
N LYS A 597 7.81 -4.75 25.25
CA LYS A 597 7.89 -6.18 24.91
C LYS A 597 9.11 -6.87 25.53
N GLY A 598 9.93 -6.16 26.30
CA GLY A 598 11.15 -6.69 26.93
C GLY A 598 12.29 -7.01 25.94
N SER A 599 12.12 -6.76 24.65
CA SER A 599 13.10 -7.07 23.60
C SER A 599 14.25 -6.07 23.55
N TYR A 600 14.06 -4.86 24.10
CA TYR A 600 15.10 -3.85 24.23
C TYR A 600 15.41 -3.56 25.70
N ARG A 601 16.60 -3.96 26.17
CA ARG A 601 17.12 -3.58 27.49
C ARG A 601 17.96 -2.31 27.36
N ALA A 602 17.52 -1.23 28.01
CA ALA A 602 18.26 0.04 28.04
C ALA A 602 19.54 -0.09 28.89
N MET A 603 20.63 -0.52 28.26
CA MET A 603 21.96 -0.71 28.86
C MET A 603 22.82 0.54 28.65
N SER A 604 22.56 1.62 29.40
CA SER A 604 23.42 2.81 29.40
C SER A 604 23.31 3.57 30.72
N THR A 605 24.45 4.00 31.29
CA THR A 605 24.48 4.93 32.43
C THR A 605 24.09 6.33 31.97
N PRO A 606 23.49 7.18 32.82
CA PRO A 606 23.02 8.52 32.43
C PRO A 606 24.12 9.38 31.81
N GLU A 607 25.32 9.38 32.40
CA GLU A 607 26.51 10.09 31.91
C GLU A 607 26.98 9.60 30.52
N SER A 608 26.79 8.31 30.23
CA SER A 608 27.09 7.74 28.90
C SER A 608 26.04 8.16 27.86
N ILE A 609 24.77 8.31 28.28
CA ILE A 609 23.70 8.83 27.42
C ILE A 609 23.98 10.30 27.09
N GLU A 610 24.22 11.16 28.08
CA GLU A 610 24.49 12.59 27.89
C GLU A 610 25.70 12.84 26.98
N SER A 611 26.84 12.20 27.28
CA SER A 611 28.04 12.32 26.44
C SER A 611 27.86 11.75 25.01
N SER A 612 26.96 10.78 24.81
CA SER A 612 26.58 10.32 23.47
C SER A 612 25.65 11.30 22.75
N LEU A 613 24.73 11.94 23.48
CA LEU A 613 23.74 12.88 22.96
C LEU A 613 24.42 14.19 22.55
N GLN A 614 25.36 14.69 23.35
CA GLN A 614 26.18 15.86 23.03
C GLN A 614 27.04 15.63 21.77
N LYS A 615 27.69 14.46 21.64
CA LYS A 615 28.39 14.06 20.40
C LYS A 615 27.47 13.96 19.18
N GLN A 616 26.19 13.63 19.37
CA GLN A 616 25.20 13.65 18.28
C GLN A 616 24.77 15.08 17.93
N MET A 617 24.59 15.96 18.92
CA MET A 617 24.31 17.39 18.68
C MET A 617 25.46 18.07 17.94
N GLU A 618 26.72 17.87 18.36
CA GLU A 618 27.91 18.38 17.67
C GLU A 618 27.98 17.90 16.21
N ARG A 619 27.67 16.61 15.96
CA ARG A 619 27.57 16.05 14.60
C ARG A 619 26.42 16.65 13.79
N LEU A 620 25.28 16.95 14.41
CA LEU A 620 24.15 17.59 13.73
C LEU A 620 24.44 19.07 13.43
N HIS A 621 25.06 19.82 14.34
CA HIS A 621 25.47 21.22 14.07
C HIS A 621 26.56 21.29 13.00
N THR A 622 27.58 20.43 13.04
CA THR A 622 28.63 20.40 11.99
C THR A 622 28.08 20.00 10.63
N THR A 623 27.22 18.98 10.55
CA THR A 623 26.57 18.61 9.27
C THR A 623 25.61 19.69 8.77
N ASN A 624 24.88 20.39 9.65
CA ASN A 624 24.05 21.52 9.27
C ASN A 624 24.89 22.71 8.76
N ALA A 625 26.01 23.02 9.41
CA ALA A 625 26.94 24.07 8.96
C ALA A 625 27.56 23.74 7.58
N ILE A 626 27.94 22.48 7.35
CA ILE A 626 28.41 22.00 6.03
C ILE A 626 27.31 22.14 4.99
N LEU A 627 26.07 21.75 5.29
CA LEU A 627 24.95 21.86 4.34
C LEU A 627 24.57 23.32 4.02
N HIS A 628 24.59 24.22 5.01
CA HIS A 628 24.42 25.65 4.77
C HIS A 628 25.52 26.22 3.88
N ARG A 629 26.79 25.83 4.12
CA ARG A 629 27.93 26.22 3.28
C ARG A 629 27.80 25.70 1.85
N VAL A 630 27.43 24.43 1.66
CA VAL A 630 27.17 23.85 0.33
C VAL A 630 26.00 24.54 -0.38
N CYS A 631 24.97 25.00 0.35
CA CYS A 631 23.89 25.78 -0.25
C CYS A 631 24.31 27.20 -0.66
N GLN A 632 25.30 27.80 0.01
CA GLN A 632 25.89 29.09 -0.39
C GLN A 632 26.83 28.92 -1.59
N GLU A 633 27.66 27.87 -1.60
CA GLU A 633 28.61 27.57 -2.67
C GLU A 633 27.91 27.05 -3.95
N PHE A 634 26.75 26.38 -3.84
CA PHE A 634 26.02 25.78 -4.96
C PHE A 634 24.50 26.07 -4.95
N PRO A 635 24.05 27.27 -5.37
CA PRO A 635 22.63 27.65 -5.38
C PRO A 635 21.74 26.70 -6.21
N GLN A 636 22.28 26.09 -7.27
CA GLN A 636 21.58 25.12 -8.13
C GLN A 636 21.15 23.83 -7.40
N HIS A 637 21.66 23.57 -6.21
CA HIS A 637 21.30 22.42 -5.38
C HIS A 637 20.48 22.79 -4.14
N GLN A 638 20.26 24.08 -3.91
CA GLN A 638 19.55 24.61 -2.74
C GLN A 638 18.15 24.00 -2.60
N GLU A 639 17.37 23.87 -3.68
CA GLU A 639 16.02 23.26 -3.61
C GLU A 639 16.04 21.79 -3.19
N LYS A 640 17.05 21.02 -3.64
CA LYS A 640 17.19 19.59 -3.29
C LYS A 640 17.68 19.42 -1.85
N LEU A 641 18.53 20.33 -1.38
CA LEU A 641 19.10 20.33 -0.03
C LEU A 641 18.16 20.96 1.02
N ARG A 642 17.22 21.84 0.64
CA ARG A 642 16.21 22.47 1.52
C ARG A 642 15.39 21.46 2.32
N LYS A 643 15.08 20.29 1.74
CA LYS A 643 14.42 19.15 2.44
C LYS A 643 15.27 18.54 3.54
N ILE A 644 16.60 18.51 3.35
CA ILE A 644 17.54 17.94 4.32
C ILE A 644 17.78 18.96 5.44
N LEU A 645 17.93 20.25 5.09
CA LEU A 645 18.05 21.34 6.06
C LEU A 645 16.82 21.44 6.99
N SER A 646 15.59 21.40 6.46
CA SER A 646 14.37 21.41 7.30
C SER A 646 14.25 20.17 8.20
N ALA A 647 14.64 18.99 7.71
CA ALA A 647 14.68 17.76 8.50
C ALA A 647 15.79 17.74 9.58
N LEU A 648 16.88 18.49 9.39
CA LEU A 648 17.94 18.67 10.40
C LEU A 648 17.56 19.74 11.43
N ALA A 649 17.00 20.87 11.00
CA ALA A 649 16.52 21.94 11.89
C ALA A 649 15.43 21.44 12.85
N SER A 650 14.44 20.69 12.35
CA SER A 650 13.39 20.07 13.18
C SER A 650 13.95 19.05 14.18
N ARG A 651 15.06 18.36 13.85
CA ARG A 651 15.75 17.44 14.77
C ARG A 651 16.59 18.17 15.82
N LEU A 652 17.23 19.28 15.48
CA LEU A 652 17.96 20.13 16.42
C LEU A 652 16.99 20.73 17.47
N GLN A 653 15.90 21.35 17.02
CA GLN A 653 14.85 21.88 17.91
C GLN A 653 14.29 20.81 18.86
N ALA A 654 14.04 19.58 18.37
CA ALA A 654 13.53 18.47 19.17
C ALA A 654 14.56 17.80 20.12
N LEU A 655 15.82 18.23 20.06
CA LEU A 655 16.89 17.88 21.00
C LEU A 655 17.10 19.01 22.02
N GLU A 656 17.13 20.27 21.57
CA GLU A 656 17.22 21.47 22.41
C GLU A 656 16.05 21.55 23.41
N GLN A 657 14.83 21.19 22.99
CA GLN A 657 13.64 21.09 23.84
C GLN A 657 13.67 19.95 24.90
N LYS A 658 14.77 19.20 25.00
CA LYS A 658 14.97 18.15 26.04
C LYS A 658 16.17 18.40 26.94
N THR A 659 16.93 19.46 26.67
CA THR A 659 18.06 19.93 27.49
C THR A 659 17.70 21.13 28.36
N LEU A 660 16.44 21.59 28.27
CA LEU A 660 15.74 22.48 29.19
C LEU A 660 14.69 21.65 29.96
#